data_AF-A0A163IF79-F1
#
_entry.id   AF-A0A163IF79-F1
#
_cell.length_a   1.000
_cell.length_b   1.000
_cell.length_c   1.000
_cell.angle_alpha   90.00
_cell.angle_beta   90.00
_cell.angle_gamma   90.00
#
_symmetry.space_group_name_H-M   'P 1'
#
loop_
_entity.id
_entity.type
_entity.pdbx_description
1 polymer ?
#
loop_
_entity_poly.entity_id
_entity_poly.type
_entity_poly.pdbx_seq_one_letter_code
_entity_poly.pdbx_strand_id
1 'polypeptide(L)'
;MPPLAGFSNNAFETHQDSQTAALALLCALKPYQSPGGARIKLALATGTHFDDVAAQLEGFARALWSVGTLLHSKVVTQDHELIQPYVDGLANGTDPGHSEYWGPVVLRDQRMVEMEIISFALLAAPDAMFHSQTAKARHNIRMWLETINGKDFPITNWLWFRVMTNLALVKVCGVPHEQVRDAMREDLDQMEQFYLGQGWAADGMWSDEGRQADYYSGSFAIQFSQLIYVKMARDLDPERCARFRRRAEEFSLSFWRYFDANGAAIPFGRSLTYRFAFAGFWSAAAFAEVDLPEPLNDWGIVKGLLLRHFRWWSNKHDIFNVDGCLNIGFAYPNFYMCEDYNSPQSVYWALKSFLALGLPQDHPFWTAKEKDLPRDNALATPVKEPMHIVCNTGNHHYLLSSGQFCPWPLKATEAKYGKFAYSSHFTFSVPTGPLIQQMAPDSTIAISKDGGDTWRTPWKVKTNERRSRAQLWRGDRALEKIPTFQSLWKPWKDADINVRTILIAPCSRWPDWYVRFTSVENMSAVPVTLNIVQGGFAIQGRGSKRGEVLPKLTGSAGIKAGNSLSFAEGTLESTSDALVCSDAGTSGIKAITLETAAGDEHSLEDVTTNGEVLKPDANTNLMWQRTLIPTIKSETKTIEQGRSIYLVSAVFAVARTSAAPKQYGKLDLQKLWDETPVIYAGQLRSKAPRTDQEYIDIVDTD
;
A
#
# COMPACT_ATOMS: atom_id res chain seq x y z
N MET A 1 -18.56 4.58 -13.79
CA MET A 1 -18.40 3.41 -14.68
C MET A 1 -19.44 2.36 -14.32
N PRO A 2 -19.92 1.51 -15.25
CA PRO A 2 -20.89 0.49 -14.89
C PRO A 2 -20.26 -0.54 -13.92
N PRO A 3 -20.98 -0.98 -12.87
CA PRO A 3 -20.51 -2.07 -12.02
C PRO A 3 -20.40 -3.38 -12.80
N LEU A 4 -19.45 -4.26 -12.45
CA LEU A 4 -19.32 -5.57 -13.07
C LEU A 4 -20.28 -6.57 -12.40
N ALA A 5 -21.26 -7.05 -13.14
CA ALA A 5 -22.17 -8.09 -12.66
C ALA A 5 -21.42 -9.37 -12.26
N GLY A 6 -21.77 -9.95 -11.12
CA GLY A 6 -21.08 -11.11 -10.54
C GLY A 6 -19.90 -10.75 -9.64
N PHE A 7 -19.36 -9.52 -9.71
CA PHE A 7 -18.33 -9.02 -8.81
C PHE A 7 -18.86 -7.87 -7.93
N SER A 8 -19.37 -6.79 -8.52
CA SER A 8 -19.81 -5.60 -7.78
C SER A 8 -21.08 -5.82 -6.94
N ASN A 9 -21.99 -6.68 -7.40
CA ASN A 9 -23.21 -7.06 -6.68
C ASN A 9 -23.04 -8.36 -5.88
N ASN A 10 -21.80 -8.80 -5.66
CA ASN A 10 -21.50 -10.06 -4.99
C ASN A 10 -21.40 -9.86 -3.48
N ALA A 11 -22.02 -10.77 -2.72
CA ALA A 11 -22.01 -10.73 -1.25
C ALA A 11 -20.65 -11.15 -0.66
N PHE A 12 -19.87 -11.97 -1.38
CA PHE A 12 -18.61 -12.56 -0.91
C PHE A 12 -18.75 -13.19 0.48
N GLU A 13 -19.63 -14.19 0.64
CA GLU A 13 -19.82 -14.92 1.90
C GLU A 13 -19.38 -16.39 1.80
N THR A 14 -19.52 -16.95 0.60
CA THR A 14 -19.36 -18.39 0.34
C THR A 14 -18.31 -18.67 -0.72
N HIS A 15 -17.94 -19.95 -0.83
CA HIS A 15 -17.12 -20.46 -1.92
C HIS A 15 -17.74 -20.14 -3.30
N GLN A 16 -19.07 -20.31 -3.44
CA GLN A 16 -19.80 -20.05 -4.69
C GLN A 16 -19.79 -18.56 -5.08
N ASP A 17 -19.84 -17.67 -4.09
CA ASP A 17 -19.74 -16.23 -4.31
C ASP A 17 -18.38 -15.87 -4.90
N SER A 18 -17.30 -16.35 -4.27
CA SER A 18 -15.94 -16.14 -4.77
C SER A 18 -15.75 -16.73 -6.18
N GLN A 19 -16.31 -17.91 -6.47
CA GLN A 19 -16.28 -18.49 -7.82
C GLN A 19 -16.98 -17.58 -8.84
N THR A 20 -18.18 -17.09 -8.52
CA THR A 20 -18.95 -16.19 -9.39
C THR A 20 -18.16 -14.92 -9.71
N ALA A 21 -17.51 -14.33 -8.71
CA ALA A 21 -16.67 -13.15 -8.89
C ALA A 21 -15.42 -13.42 -9.76
N ALA A 22 -14.76 -14.56 -9.57
CA ALA A 22 -13.61 -14.94 -10.39
C ALA A 22 -14.02 -15.15 -11.86
N LEU A 23 -15.12 -15.86 -12.11
CA LEU A 23 -15.65 -16.09 -13.45
C LEU A 23 -16.11 -14.79 -14.12
N ALA A 24 -16.70 -13.84 -13.37
CA ALA A 24 -17.08 -12.53 -13.91
C ALA A 24 -15.87 -11.75 -14.45
N LEU A 25 -14.74 -11.76 -13.72
CA LEU A 25 -13.51 -11.12 -14.16
C LEU A 25 -12.89 -11.81 -15.39
N LEU A 26 -12.93 -13.14 -15.46
CA LEU A 26 -12.48 -13.88 -16.65
C LEU A 26 -13.40 -13.63 -17.85
N CYS A 27 -14.71 -13.58 -17.63
CA CYS A 27 -15.69 -13.29 -18.68
C CYS A 27 -15.45 -11.90 -19.31
N ALA A 28 -15.06 -10.91 -18.52
CA ALA A 28 -14.72 -9.58 -19.02
C ALA A 28 -13.50 -9.59 -19.97
N LEU A 29 -12.59 -10.56 -19.82
CA LEU A 29 -11.42 -10.71 -20.68
C LEU A 29 -11.71 -11.42 -22.01
N LYS A 30 -12.75 -12.28 -22.06
CA LYS A 30 -13.08 -13.11 -23.22
C LYS A 30 -13.17 -12.35 -24.54
N PRO A 31 -13.79 -11.15 -24.64
CA PRO A 31 -13.86 -10.39 -25.90
C PRO A 31 -12.51 -9.94 -26.45
N TYR A 32 -11.46 -9.94 -25.61
CA TYR A 32 -10.11 -9.46 -25.94
C TYR A 32 -9.11 -10.60 -26.17
N GLN A 33 -9.56 -11.85 -26.05
CA GLN A 33 -8.75 -13.02 -26.37
C GLN A 33 -8.53 -13.12 -27.89
N SER A 34 -7.30 -13.45 -28.27
CA SER A 34 -6.95 -13.73 -29.66
C SER A 34 -7.62 -15.01 -30.18
N PRO A 35 -7.78 -15.20 -31.49
CA PRO A 35 -8.44 -16.39 -32.06
C PRO A 35 -7.86 -17.73 -31.60
N GLY A 36 -6.55 -17.82 -31.42
CA GLY A 36 -5.85 -18.99 -30.88
C GLY A 36 -5.73 -19.01 -29.36
N GLY A 37 -6.32 -18.04 -28.65
CA GLY A 37 -6.36 -17.96 -27.20
C GLY A 37 -5.05 -17.58 -26.51
N ALA A 38 -3.93 -17.43 -27.23
CA ALA A 38 -2.61 -17.24 -26.63
C ALA A 38 -2.35 -15.80 -26.14
N ARG A 39 -3.17 -14.83 -26.54
CA ARG A 39 -2.91 -13.42 -26.29
C ARG A 39 -4.18 -12.72 -25.82
N ILE A 40 -4.04 -11.73 -24.94
CA ILE A 40 -5.16 -10.87 -24.53
C ILE A 40 -4.76 -9.40 -24.68
N LYS A 41 -5.45 -8.69 -25.57
CA LYS A 41 -5.22 -7.27 -25.83
C LYS A 41 -6.43 -6.44 -25.46
N LEU A 42 -6.40 -5.81 -24.28
CA LEU A 42 -7.46 -4.88 -23.90
C LEU A 42 -7.48 -3.67 -24.83
N ALA A 43 -8.67 -3.11 -25.07
CA ALA A 43 -8.85 -2.02 -26.05
C ALA A 43 -8.14 -0.70 -25.71
N LEU A 44 -7.69 -0.53 -24.47
CA LEU A 44 -7.05 0.71 -24.01
C LEU A 44 -5.63 0.82 -24.58
N ALA A 45 -5.39 1.82 -25.44
CA ALA A 45 -4.09 2.05 -26.05
C ALA A 45 -3.15 2.84 -25.11
N THR A 46 -2.31 2.14 -24.35
CA THR A 46 -1.21 2.70 -23.55
C THR A 46 0.10 1.94 -23.79
N GLY A 47 1.23 2.48 -23.35
CA GLY A 47 2.55 1.86 -23.52
C GLY A 47 3.19 1.42 -22.20
N THR A 48 4.16 0.53 -22.32
CA THR A 48 5.08 0.07 -21.27
C THR A 48 6.50 0.04 -21.83
N HIS A 49 7.51 -0.09 -20.97
CA HIS A 49 8.91 -0.19 -21.40
C HIS A 49 9.28 -1.51 -22.13
N PHE A 50 8.36 -2.47 -22.24
CA PHE A 50 8.50 -3.74 -22.99
C PHE A 50 7.51 -3.83 -24.18
N ASP A 51 7.72 -4.80 -25.07
CA ASP A 51 6.97 -4.92 -26.34
C ASP A 51 5.50 -5.35 -26.19
N ASP A 52 4.69 -5.03 -27.20
CA ASP A 52 3.25 -5.30 -27.22
C ASP A 52 2.90 -6.80 -27.17
N VAL A 53 3.77 -7.70 -27.65
CA VAL A 53 3.52 -9.14 -27.55
C VAL A 53 3.69 -9.60 -26.10
N ALA A 54 4.68 -9.07 -25.37
CA ALA A 54 4.82 -9.34 -23.94
C ALA A 54 3.64 -8.79 -23.11
N ALA A 55 3.16 -7.58 -23.44
CA ALA A 55 1.94 -7.02 -22.82
C ALA A 55 0.69 -7.87 -23.09
N GLN A 56 0.59 -8.46 -24.29
CA GLN A 56 -0.51 -9.36 -24.62
C GLN A 56 -0.39 -10.73 -23.94
N LEU A 57 0.82 -11.26 -23.79
CA LEU A 57 1.10 -12.44 -22.98
C LEU A 57 0.73 -12.19 -21.52
N GLU A 58 1.05 -11.03 -20.96
CA GLU A 58 0.66 -10.65 -19.60
C GLU A 58 -0.85 -10.76 -19.39
N GLY A 59 -1.66 -10.33 -20.36
CA GLY A 59 -3.11 -10.49 -20.29
C GLY A 59 -3.55 -11.96 -20.25
N PHE A 60 -2.92 -12.81 -21.06
CA PHE A 60 -3.14 -14.26 -21.02
C PHE A 60 -2.71 -14.86 -19.67
N ALA A 61 -1.47 -14.60 -19.26
CA ALA A 61 -0.84 -15.25 -18.12
C ALA A 61 -1.49 -14.83 -16.80
N ARG A 62 -1.81 -13.55 -16.58
CA ARG A 62 -2.37 -13.12 -15.29
C ARG A 62 -3.75 -13.68 -14.98
N ALA A 63 -4.53 -14.00 -16.01
CA ALA A 63 -5.78 -14.74 -15.84
C ALA A 63 -5.56 -16.16 -15.28
N LEU A 64 -4.37 -16.74 -15.50
CA LEU A 64 -4.05 -18.10 -15.07
C LEU A 64 -3.98 -18.27 -13.55
N TRP A 65 -3.85 -17.19 -12.77
CA TRP A 65 -4.05 -17.28 -11.32
C TRP A 65 -5.44 -17.81 -10.97
N SER A 66 -6.50 -17.29 -11.60
CA SER A 66 -7.86 -17.77 -11.39
C SER A 66 -8.12 -19.07 -12.14
N VAL A 67 -7.68 -19.20 -13.39
CA VAL A 67 -7.91 -20.43 -14.18
C VAL A 67 -7.27 -21.65 -13.51
N GLY A 68 -5.99 -21.55 -13.12
CA GLY A 68 -5.28 -22.62 -12.41
C GLY A 68 -5.95 -22.96 -11.09
N THR A 69 -6.40 -21.95 -10.33
CA THR A 69 -7.10 -22.14 -9.06
C THR A 69 -8.45 -22.86 -9.23
N LEU A 70 -9.27 -22.45 -10.20
CA LEU A 70 -10.58 -23.05 -10.47
C LEU A 70 -10.48 -24.49 -10.98
N LEU A 71 -9.46 -24.79 -11.79
CA LEU A 71 -9.15 -26.15 -12.23
C LEU A 71 -8.65 -27.01 -11.06
N HIS A 72 -7.81 -26.45 -10.19
CA HIS A 72 -7.29 -27.16 -9.02
C HIS A 72 -8.41 -27.62 -8.07
N SER A 73 -9.39 -26.77 -7.82
CA SER A 73 -10.55 -27.12 -6.99
C SER A 73 -11.60 -28.00 -7.69
N LYS A 74 -11.42 -28.28 -8.99
CA LYS A 74 -12.34 -29.07 -9.82
C LYS A 74 -13.76 -28.51 -9.90
N VAL A 75 -13.89 -27.21 -9.64
CA VAL A 75 -15.15 -26.47 -9.69
C VAL A 75 -15.55 -26.19 -11.14
N VAL A 76 -14.55 -26.11 -12.02
CA VAL A 76 -14.72 -26.11 -13.48
C VAL A 76 -13.84 -27.20 -14.09
N THR A 77 -14.18 -27.62 -15.30
CA THR A 77 -13.35 -28.54 -16.11
C THR A 77 -12.61 -27.78 -17.19
N GLN A 78 -11.63 -28.43 -17.83
CA GLN A 78 -10.87 -27.84 -18.93
C GLN A 78 -11.78 -27.41 -20.11
N ASP A 79 -12.86 -28.15 -20.36
CA ASP A 79 -13.79 -27.92 -21.48
C ASP A 79 -14.76 -26.74 -21.23
N HIS A 80 -14.68 -26.10 -20.05
CA HIS A 80 -15.50 -24.93 -19.75
C HIS A 80 -15.17 -23.79 -20.72
N GLU A 81 -16.19 -23.08 -21.23
CA GLU A 81 -16.01 -22.10 -22.31
C GLU A 81 -15.07 -20.93 -22.00
N LEU A 82 -14.90 -20.61 -20.71
CA LEU A 82 -13.94 -19.59 -20.24
C LEU A 82 -12.54 -20.14 -19.97
N ILE A 83 -12.36 -21.46 -19.97
CA ILE A 83 -11.11 -22.14 -19.57
C ILE A 83 -10.41 -22.73 -20.78
N GLN A 84 -11.14 -23.40 -21.68
CA GLN A 84 -10.59 -24.03 -22.88
C GLN A 84 -9.67 -23.11 -23.70
N PRO A 85 -9.99 -21.81 -23.92
CA PRO A 85 -9.10 -20.91 -24.65
C PRO A 85 -7.72 -20.73 -24.00
N TYR A 86 -7.60 -20.89 -22.69
CA TYR A 86 -6.31 -20.80 -22.00
C TYR A 86 -5.46 -22.07 -22.18
N VAL A 87 -6.10 -23.23 -22.27
CA VAL A 87 -5.43 -24.52 -22.58
C VAL A 87 -4.90 -24.47 -24.01
N ASP A 88 -5.75 -24.09 -24.98
CA ASP A 88 -5.37 -23.97 -26.39
C ASP A 88 -4.32 -22.87 -26.58
N GLY A 89 -4.51 -21.73 -25.91
CA GLY A 89 -3.61 -20.59 -25.94
C GLY A 89 -2.20 -20.89 -25.44
N LEU A 90 -2.05 -21.78 -24.45
CA LEU A 90 -0.72 -22.19 -23.98
C LEU A 90 0.05 -22.97 -25.06
N ALA A 91 -0.63 -23.87 -25.78
CA ALA A 91 -0.01 -24.61 -26.89
C ALA A 91 0.35 -23.66 -28.05
N ASN A 92 -0.55 -22.75 -28.40
CA ASN A 92 -0.38 -21.81 -29.51
C ASN A 92 0.67 -20.73 -29.21
N GLY A 93 0.72 -20.24 -27.97
CA GLY A 93 1.66 -19.20 -27.53
C GLY A 93 3.10 -19.67 -27.43
N THR A 94 3.31 -20.98 -27.25
CA THR A 94 4.64 -21.60 -27.17
C THR A 94 5.10 -22.22 -28.48
N ASP A 95 4.26 -22.29 -29.53
CA ASP A 95 4.61 -22.84 -30.84
C ASP A 95 5.25 -21.77 -31.75
N PRO A 96 6.56 -21.86 -32.09
CA PRO A 96 7.22 -20.89 -32.96
C PRO A 96 6.63 -20.78 -34.37
N GLY A 97 5.88 -21.80 -34.81
CA GLY A 97 5.19 -21.79 -36.10
C GLY A 97 3.80 -21.17 -36.08
N HIS A 98 3.26 -20.82 -34.91
CA HIS A 98 1.92 -20.24 -34.78
C HIS A 98 1.98 -18.71 -34.86
N SER A 99 0.95 -18.07 -35.45
CA SER A 99 0.89 -16.60 -35.59
C SER A 99 0.85 -15.85 -34.26
N GLU A 100 0.42 -16.54 -33.20
CA GLU A 100 0.30 -15.99 -31.85
C GLU A 100 1.49 -16.30 -30.93
N TYR A 101 2.56 -16.90 -31.45
CA TYR A 101 3.79 -17.21 -30.70
C TYR A 101 4.26 -16.01 -29.87
N TRP A 102 4.60 -16.22 -28.60
CA TRP A 102 5.01 -15.12 -27.73
C TRP A 102 6.39 -14.56 -28.05
N GLY A 103 7.19 -15.29 -28.83
CA GLY A 103 8.58 -14.92 -29.08
C GLY A 103 9.54 -15.57 -28.07
N PRO A 104 10.84 -15.55 -28.39
CA PRO A 104 11.87 -16.03 -27.48
C PRO A 104 12.01 -15.10 -26.27
N VAL A 105 12.42 -15.66 -25.13
CA VAL A 105 12.79 -14.87 -23.96
C VAL A 105 14.17 -14.24 -24.15
N VAL A 106 14.23 -12.90 -24.11
CA VAL A 106 15.48 -12.13 -24.16
C VAL A 106 15.98 -11.74 -22.77
N LEU A 107 17.04 -10.93 -22.68
CA LEU A 107 17.61 -10.49 -21.40
C LEU A 107 16.65 -9.55 -20.66
N ARG A 108 16.38 -9.80 -19.36
CA ARG A 108 15.51 -8.96 -18.52
C ARG A 108 14.13 -8.68 -19.16
N ASP A 109 13.49 -9.75 -19.62
CA ASP A 109 12.28 -9.72 -20.42
C ASP A 109 11.03 -9.90 -19.56
N GLN A 110 9.96 -9.14 -19.84
CA GLN A 110 8.66 -9.28 -19.18
C GLN A 110 8.11 -10.72 -19.31
N ARG A 111 8.43 -11.45 -20.39
CA ARG A 111 8.05 -12.87 -20.54
C ARG A 111 8.53 -13.74 -19.38
N MET A 112 9.66 -13.42 -18.76
CA MET A 112 10.17 -14.14 -17.59
C MET A 112 9.24 -13.99 -16.39
N VAL A 113 8.65 -12.81 -16.20
CA VAL A 113 7.66 -12.56 -15.15
C VAL A 113 6.47 -13.48 -15.35
N GLU A 114 5.96 -13.53 -16.59
CA GLU A 114 4.75 -14.26 -16.93
C GLU A 114 4.94 -15.80 -16.87
N MET A 115 6.18 -16.30 -16.98
CA MET A 115 6.52 -17.70 -16.78
C MET A 115 6.20 -18.22 -15.38
N GLU A 116 6.29 -17.40 -14.33
CA GLU A 116 5.89 -17.80 -12.97
C GLU A 116 4.42 -18.21 -12.92
N ILE A 117 3.56 -17.42 -13.57
CA ILE A 117 2.11 -17.60 -13.52
C ILE A 117 1.69 -18.80 -14.37
N ILE A 118 2.31 -18.98 -15.54
CA ILE A 118 2.16 -20.20 -16.35
C ILE A 118 2.58 -21.42 -15.54
N SER A 119 3.69 -21.32 -14.81
CA SER A 119 4.22 -22.42 -13.98
C SER A 119 3.31 -22.77 -12.82
N PHE A 120 2.69 -21.76 -12.17
CA PHE A 120 1.63 -22.01 -11.19
C PHE A 120 0.47 -22.80 -11.83
N ALA A 121 -0.01 -22.41 -13.00
CA ALA A 121 -1.14 -23.10 -13.65
C ALA A 121 -0.81 -24.56 -14.00
N LEU A 122 0.42 -24.82 -14.46
CA LEU A 122 0.93 -26.17 -14.71
C LEU A 122 1.00 -27.00 -13.42
N LEU A 123 1.50 -26.42 -12.34
CA LEU A 123 1.58 -27.10 -11.03
C LEU A 123 0.20 -27.35 -10.42
N ALA A 124 -0.73 -26.40 -10.57
CA ALA A 124 -2.06 -26.45 -9.97
C ALA A 124 -3.00 -27.42 -10.71
N ALA A 125 -2.88 -27.50 -12.04
CA ALA A 125 -3.77 -28.29 -12.90
C ALA A 125 -2.98 -29.00 -14.03
N PRO A 126 -2.05 -29.92 -13.70
CA PRO A 126 -1.13 -30.52 -14.68
C PRO A 126 -1.85 -31.31 -15.77
N ASP A 127 -2.94 -32.00 -15.43
CA ASP A 127 -3.69 -32.79 -16.40
C ASP A 127 -4.34 -31.91 -17.47
N ALA A 128 -4.95 -30.80 -17.06
CA ALA A 128 -5.63 -29.88 -17.96
C ALA A 128 -4.64 -29.02 -18.77
N MET A 129 -3.58 -28.52 -18.13
CA MET A 129 -2.68 -27.55 -18.75
C MET A 129 -1.52 -28.19 -19.52
N PHE A 130 -1.13 -29.43 -19.19
CA PHE A 130 0.03 -30.10 -19.80
C PHE A 130 -0.23 -31.52 -20.30
N HIS A 131 -0.78 -32.43 -19.48
CA HIS A 131 -0.87 -33.84 -19.88
C HIS A 131 -1.90 -34.09 -21.00
N SER A 132 -2.99 -33.32 -21.04
CA SER A 132 -3.99 -33.33 -22.12
C SER A 132 -3.45 -32.86 -23.47
N GLN A 133 -2.37 -32.08 -23.47
CA GLN A 133 -1.80 -31.45 -24.65
C GLN A 133 -1.19 -32.47 -25.61
N THR A 134 -1.06 -32.12 -26.89
CA THR A 134 -0.37 -32.97 -27.87
C THR A 134 1.12 -33.10 -27.55
N ALA A 135 1.78 -34.14 -28.07
CA ALA A 135 3.23 -34.33 -27.89
C ALA A 135 4.05 -33.12 -28.37
N LYS A 136 3.65 -32.50 -29.49
CA LYS A 136 4.27 -31.27 -30.02
C LYS A 136 4.10 -30.11 -29.04
N ALA A 137 2.88 -29.89 -28.53
CA ALA A 137 2.61 -28.81 -27.59
C ALA A 137 3.37 -28.99 -26.27
N ARG A 138 3.40 -30.20 -25.70
CA ARG A 138 4.19 -30.49 -24.49
C ARG A 138 5.68 -30.22 -24.70
N HIS A 139 6.22 -30.59 -25.86
CA HIS A 139 7.60 -30.27 -26.23
C HIS A 139 7.83 -28.76 -26.30
N ASN A 140 6.99 -28.02 -27.01
CA ASN A 140 7.10 -26.56 -27.16
C ASN A 140 7.00 -25.82 -25.82
N ILE A 141 6.03 -26.19 -24.96
CA ILE A 141 5.87 -25.61 -23.62
C ILE A 141 7.15 -25.82 -22.80
N ARG A 142 7.67 -27.05 -22.76
CA ARG A 142 8.91 -27.36 -22.05
C ARG A 142 10.07 -26.52 -22.58
N MET A 143 10.29 -26.52 -23.90
CA MET A 143 11.40 -25.79 -24.52
C MET A 143 11.33 -24.29 -24.24
N TRP A 144 10.13 -23.71 -24.28
CA TRP A 144 9.93 -22.29 -24.00
C TRP A 144 10.24 -21.96 -22.53
N LEU A 145 9.76 -22.75 -21.57
CA LEU A 145 10.06 -22.57 -20.15
C LEU A 145 11.55 -22.78 -19.82
N GLU A 146 12.23 -23.74 -20.46
CA GLU A 146 13.67 -23.99 -20.26
C GLU A 146 14.54 -22.76 -20.60
N THR A 147 14.05 -21.85 -21.47
CA THR A 147 14.79 -20.62 -21.86
C THR A 147 15.03 -19.64 -20.72
N ILE A 148 14.34 -19.80 -19.58
CA ILE A 148 14.56 -18.98 -18.38
C ILE A 148 15.95 -19.22 -17.77
N ASN A 149 16.52 -20.41 -17.99
CA ASN A 149 17.82 -20.80 -17.46
C ASN A 149 18.96 -20.19 -18.28
N GLY A 150 20.05 -19.82 -17.59
CA GLY A 150 21.21 -19.16 -18.20
C GLY A 150 21.00 -17.69 -18.57
N LYS A 151 19.91 -17.06 -18.13
CA LYS A 151 19.62 -15.64 -18.31
C LYS A 151 19.98 -14.82 -17.07
N ASP A 152 20.32 -13.54 -17.25
CA ASP A 152 20.51 -12.58 -16.16
C ASP A 152 19.17 -12.04 -15.63
N PHE A 153 19.11 -11.79 -14.32
CA PHE A 153 17.92 -11.29 -13.62
C PHE A 153 18.30 -10.10 -12.74
N PRO A 154 17.39 -9.13 -12.55
CA PRO A 154 17.45 -8.27 -11.38
C PRO A 154 17.48 -9.13 -10.11
N ILE A 155 18.39 -8.83 -9.17
CA ILE A 155 18.51 -9.52 -7.88
C ILE A 155 17.40 -9.00 -6.94
N THR A 156 16.17 -9.44 -7.21
CA THR A 156 14.91 -9.03 -6.55
C THR A 156 13.94 -10.21 -6.53
N ASN A 157 12.63 -9.97 -6.36
CA ASN A 157 11.56 -10.95 -6.60
C ASN A 157 11.68 -11.74 -7.92
N TRP A 158 12.39 -11.22 -8.93
CA TRP A 158 12.58 -11.87 -10.22
C TRP A 158 13.20 -13.28 -10.13
N LEU A 159 13.97 -13.55 -9.07
CA LEU A 159 14.53 -14.88 -8.83
C LEU A 159 13.44 -15.94 -8.55
N TRP A 160 12.28 -15.54 -8.01
CA TRP A 160 11.13 -16.44 -7.85
C TRP A 160 10.59 -16.95 -9.19
N PHE A 161 10.68 -16.15 -10.25
CA PHE A 161 10.16 -16.56 -11.55
C PHE A 161 10.92 -17.77 -12.10
N ARG A 162 12.25 -17.78 -11.95
CA ARG A 162 13.09 -18.92 -12.34
C ARG A 162 12.86 -20.12 -11.43
N VAL A 163 12.77 -19.92 -10.11
CA VAL A 163 12.50 -20.99 -9.15
C VAL A 163 11.17 -21.70 -9.45
N MET A 164 10.08 -20.94 -9.62
CA MET A 164 8.76 -21.50 -9.88
C MET A 164 8.68 -22.18 -11.26
N THR A 165 9.38 -21.62 -12.25
CA THR A 165 9.48 -22.22 -13.59
C THR A 165 10.21 -23.55 -13.57
N ASN A 166 11.36 -23.61 -12.90
CA ASN A 166 12.11 -24.85 -12.76
C ASN A 166 11.36 -25.89 -11.93
N LEU A 167 10.58 -25.47 -10.92
CA LEU A 167 9.71 -26.37 -10.17
C LEU A 167 8.67 -27.03 -11.09
N ALA A 168 7.99 -26.27 -11.96
CA ALA A 168 7.04 -26.82 -12.93
C ALA A 168 7.71 -27.73 -13.97
N LEU A 169 8.90 -27.36 -14.45
CA LEU A 169 9.70 -28.18 -15.37
C LEU A 169 9.98 -29.58 -14.78
N VAL A 170 10.34 -29.63 -13.50
CA VAL A 170 10.62 -30.89 -12.79
C VAL A 170 9.35 -31.69 -12.52
N LYS A 171 8.34 -31.03 -11.94
CA LYS A 171 7.13 -31.70 -11.42
C LYS A 171 6.15 -32.13 -12.51
N VAL A 172 6.12 -31.41 -13.63
CA VAL A 172 5.08 -31.55 -14.66
C VAL A 172 5.70 -31.89 -16.01
N CYS A 173 6.78 -31.21 -16.42
CA CYS A 173 7.36 -31.39 -17.75
C CYS A 173 8.38 -32.54 -17.85
N GLY A 174 8.69 -33.22 -16.73
CA GLY A 174 9.59 -34.37 -16.70
C GLY A 174 11.08 -34.02 -16.89
N VAL A 175 11.49 -32.79 -16.59
CA VAL A 175 12.91 -32.41 -16.54
C VAL A 175 13.55 -33.02 -15.28
N PRO A 176 14.68 -33.75 -15.37
CA PRO A 176 15.37 -34.24 -14.19
C PRO A 176 15.79 -33.09 -13.27
N HIS A 177 15.51 -33.22 -11.97
CA HIS A 177 15.78 -32.16 -10.99
C HIS A 177 17.24 -31.72 -10.99
N GLU A 178 18.17 -32.66 -11.18
CA GLU A 178 19.62 -32.42 -11.21
C GLU A 178 20.03 -31.38 -12.28
N GLN A 179 19.26 -31.23 -13.35
CA GLN A 179 19.56 -30.28 -14.43
C GLN A 179 19.32 -28.82 -14.03
N VAL A 180 18.40 -28.58 -13.09
CA VAL A 180 17.97 -27.22 -12.69
C VAL A 180 18.19 -26.92 -11.20
N ARG A 181 18.52 -27.94 -10.40
CA ARG A 181 18.72 -27.87 -8.95
C ARG A 181 19.66 -26.76 -8.54
N ASP A 182 20.81 -26.63 -9.21
CA ASP A 182 21.85 -25.69 -8.79
C ASP A 182 21.39 -24.24 -9.03
N ALA A 183 20.76 -23.96 -10.18
CA ALA A 183 20.17 -22.65 -10.46
C ALA A 183 19.04 -22.28 -9.48
N MET A 184 18.17 -23.25 -9.12
CA MET A 184 17.14 -23.03 -8.10
C MET A 184 17.75 -22.75 -6.73
N ARG A 185 18.77 -23.52 -6.33
CA ARG A 185 19.45 -23.35 -5.05
C ARG A 185 20.12 -21.98 -4.95
N GLU A 186 20.85 -21.57 -5.98
CA GLU A 186 21.51 -20.26 -6.02
C GLU A 186 20.52 -19.10 -5.86
N ASP A 187 19.39 -19.14 -6.57
CA ASP A 187 18.34 -18.13 -6.42
C ASP A 187 17.73 -18.12 -5.03
N LEU A 188 17.37 -19.30 -4.52
CA LEU A 188 16.76 -19.44 -3.21
C LEU A 188 17.72 -18.96 -2.11
N ASP A 189 19.01 -19.28 -2.19
CA ASP A 189 20.06 -18.82 -1.27
C ASP A 189 20.27 -17.30 -1.38
N GLN A 190 20.26 -16.75 -2.59
CA GLN A 190 20.36 -15.30 -2.79
C GLN A 190 19.17 -14.56 -2.17
N MET A 191 17.95 -15.10 -2.30
CA MET A 191 16.74 -14.50 -1.72
C MET A 191 16.67 -14.58 -0.20
N GLU A 192 17.42 -15.49 0.46
CA GLU A 192 17.50 -15.50 1.93
C GLU A 192 18.05 -14.17 2.49
N GLN A 193 18.87 -13.46 1.72
CA GLN A 193 19.43 -12.17 2.10
C GLN A 193 18.39 -11.03 2.11
N PHE A 194 17.21 -11.23 1.51
CA PHE A 194 16.13 -10.24 1.50
C PHE A 194 15.28 -10.25 2.78
N TYR A 195 15.46 -11.25 3.65
CA TYR A 195 14.67 -11.41 4.86
C TYR A 195 15.08 -10.39 5.93
N LEU A 196 14.10 -9.67 6.48
CA LEU A 196 14.29 -8.59 7.45
C LEU A 196 14.09 -9.05 8.91
N GLY A 197 13.47 -10.22 9.11
CA GLY A 197 13.01 -10.69 10.41
C GLY A 197 11.48 -10.71 10.52
N GLN A 198 10.94 -11.43 11.51
CA GLN A 198 9.50 -11.50 11.81
C GLN A 198 8.60 -11.73 10.59
N GLY A 199 9.03 -12.61 9.69
CA GLY A 199 8.35 -12.87 8.43
C GLY A 199 8.47 -11.79 7.34
N TRP A 200 8.95 -10.58 7.63
CA TRP A 200 9.09 -9.52 6.63
C TRP A 200 10.27 -9.75 5.69
N ALA A 201 10.08 -9.38 4.42
CA ALA A 201 11.12 -9.40 3.40
C ALA A 201 11.07 -8.12 2.56
N ALA A 202 12.25 -7.64 2.17
CA ALA A 202 12.39 -6.57 1.20
C ALA A 202 12.32 -7.12 -0.23
N ASP A 203 12.04 -6.26 -1.21
CA ASP A 203 12.23 -6.61 -2.62
C ASP A 203 13.63 -6.24 -3.11
N GLY A 204 14.59 -7.14 -2.87
CA GLY A 204 16.02 -6.87 -3.06
C GLY A 204 16.71 -6.55 -1.74
N MET A 205 17.95 -6.08 -1.82
CA MET A 205 18.78 -5.89 -0.63
C MET A 205 18.35 -4.66 0.18
N TRP A 206 18.16 -4.84 1.48
CA TRP A 206 17.80 -3.75 2.39
C TRP A 206 19.06 -3.05 2.89
N SER A 207 19.27 -1.80 2.47
CA SER A 207 20.46 -1.02 2.79
C SER A 207 20.18 0.49 2.79
N ASP A 208 21.21 1.31 2.97
CA ASP A 208 21.11 2.77 2.79
C ASP A 208 20.95 3.20 1.33
N GLU A 209 21.04 2.26 0.39
CA GLU A 209 20.82 2.50 -1.03
C GLU A 209 19.39 2.19 -1.48
N GLY A 210 18.64 1.38 -0.72
CA GLY A 210 17.25 1.02 -1.00
C GLY A 210 16.57 0.29 0.16
N ARG A 211 15.32 0.68 0.46
CA ARG A 211 14.51 0.08 1.54
C ARG A 211 13.06 -0.03 1.09
N GLN A 212 12.68 -1.21 0.62
CA GLN A 212 11.36 -1.48 0.06
C GLN A 212 10.74 -2.71 0.69
N ALA A 213 9.88 -2.49 1.67
CA ALA A 213 9.02 -3.50 2.30
C ALA A 213 7.58 -2.99 2.25
N ASP A 214 6.85 -3.39 1.21
CA ASP A 214 5.47 -2.97 0.93
C ASP A 214 4.59 -4.19 0.60
N TYR A 215 3.36 -3.96 0.13
CA TYR A 215 2.47 -5.08 -0.23
C TYR A 215 2.99 -5.93 -1.38
N TYR A 216 3.88 -5.40 -2.22
CA TYR A 216 4.47 -6.18 -3.30
C TYR A 216 5.30 -7.31 -2.70
N SER A 217 6.32 -7.01 -1.90
CA SER A 217 7.12 -8.06 -1.25
C SER A 217 6.31 -8.84 -0.21
N GLY A 218 5.55 -8.13 0.63
CA GLY A 218 4.87 -8.69 1.79
C GLY A 218 3.60 -9.48 1.50
N SER A 219 2.89 -9.24 0.40
CA SER A 219 1.58 -9.88 0.18
C SER A 219 1.45 -10.66 -1.13
N PHE A 220 1.86 -10.07 -2.25
CA PHE A 220 1.50 -10.62 -3.56
C PHE A 220 2.69 -10.86 -4.50
N ALA A 221 3.93 -10.81 -4.03
CA ALA A 221 5.11 -11.32 -4.75
C ALA A 221 5.88 -12.31 -3.89
N ILE A 222 6.81 -11.87 -3.04
CA ILE A 222 7.75 -12.77 -2.34
C ILE A 222 7.02 -13.71 -1.37
N GLN A 223 6.24 -13.19 -0.43
CA GLN A 223 5.47 -14.00 0.52
C GLN A 223 4.48 -14.94 -0.20
N PHE A 224 3.85 -14.45 -1.26
CA PHE A 224 2.93 -15.25 -2.08
C PHE A 224 3.64 -16.44 -2.72
N SER A 225 4.75 -16.20 -3.42
CA SER A 225 5.51 -17.25 -4.12
C SER A 225 6.15 -18.23 -3.14
N GLN A 226 6.60 -17.78 -1.97
CA GLN A 226 7.01 -18.65 -0.86
C GLN A 226 5.91 -19.62 -0.46
N LEU A 227 4.66 -19.15 -0.30
CA LEU A 227 3.53 -19.99 0.10
C LEU A 227 3.11 -20.98 -1.00
N ILE A 228 3.15 -20.58 -2.27
CA ILE A 228 2.97 -21.53 -3.38
C ILE A 228 4.07 -22.60 -3.35
N TYR A 229 5.32 -22.21 -3.15
CA TYR A 229 6.44 -23.14 -3.05
C TYR A 229 6.25 -24.11 -1.88
N VAL A 230 5.79 -23.64 -0.71
CA VAL A 230 5.46 -24.49 0.45
C VAL A 230 4.41 -25.55 0.11
N LYS A 231 3.40 -25.21 -0.70
CA LYS A 231 2.36 -26.14 -1.14
C LYS A 231 2.88 -27.15 -2.17
N MET A 232 3.69 -26.70 -3.11
CA MET A 232 4.02 -27.47 -4.33
C MET A 232 5.39 -28.19 -4.29
N ALA A 233 6.31 -27.79 -3.41
CA ALA A 233 7.70 -28.27 -3.38
C ALA A 233 8.09 -29.01 -2.09
N ARG A 234 7.14 -29.32 -1.19
CA ARG A 234 7.43 -29.90 0.14
C ARG A 234 8.23 -31.21 0.08
N ASP A 235 7.98 -32.03 -0.93
CA ASP A 235 8.68 -33.31 -1.16
C ASP A 235 10.06 -33.13 -1.82
N LEU A 236 10.34 -31.98 -2.44
CA LEU A 236 11.64 -31.66 -3.04
C LEU A 236 12.57 -30.88 -2.11
N ASP A 237 12.04 -29.89 -1.38
CA ASP A 237 12.80 -29.03 -0.46
C ASP A 237 12.02 -28.84 0.87
N PRO A 238 11.90 -29.91 1.68
CA PRO A 238 11.12 -29.88 2.92
C PRO A 238 11.64 -28.87 3.93
N GLU A 239 12.96 -28.69 4.03
CA GLU A 239 13.59 -27.79 5.01
C GLU A 239 13.28 -26.33 4.70
N ARG A 240 13.42 -25.90 3.44
CA ARG A 240 13.10 -24.51 3.09
C ARG A 240 11.60 -24.25 3.13
N CYS A 241 10.78 -25.23 2.74
CA CYS A 241 9.33 -25.14 2.93
C CYS A 241 8.96 -24.94 4.40
N ALA A 242 9.59 -25.64 5.33
CA ALA A 242 9.35 -25.43 6.77
C ALA A 242 9.77 -24.01 7.22
N ARG A 243 10.88 -23.48 6.71
CA ARG A 243 11.31 -22.09 7.00
C ARG A 243 10.33 -21.06 6.45
N PHE A 244 9.89 -21.20 5.21
CA PHE A 244 8.91 -20.27 4.60
C PHE A 244 7.56 -20.32 5.30
N ARG A 245 7.11 -21.51 5.76
CA ARG A 245 5.91 -21.61 6.60
C ARG A 245 6.07 -20.80 7.89
N ARG A 246 7.18 -20.97 8.61
CA ARG A 246 7.45 -20.20 9.84
C ARG A 246 7.48 -18.68 9.57
N ARG A 247 8.06 -18.25 8.44
CA ARG A 247 8.03 -16.84 8.05
C ARG A 247 6.61 -16.32 7.83
N ALA A 248 5.73 -17.11 7.22
CA ALA A 248 4.33 -16.74 7.04
C ALA A 248 3.60 -16.64 8.39
N GLU A 249 3.85 -17.57 9.32
CA GLU A 249 3.34 -17.51 10.70
C GLU A 249 3.75 -16.19 11.39
N GLU A 250 5.04 -15.85 11.36
CA GLU A 250 5.56 -14.61 11.94
C GLU A 250 5.00 -13.34 11.26
N PHE A 251 4.96 -13.32 9.93
CA PHE A 251 4.47 -12.19 9.16
C PHE A 251 3.00 -11.89 9.49
N SER A 252 2.20 -12.95 9.63
CA SER A 252 0.76 -12.85 9.91
C SER A 252 0.46 -12.04 11.17
N LEU A 253 1.29 -12.13 12.21
CA LEU A 253 1.11 -11.48 13.52
C LEU A 253 1.07 -9.95 13.45
N SER A 254 1.68 -9.37 12.41
CA SER A 254 1.71 -7.92 12.18
C SER A 254 0.88 -7.49 10.97
N PHE A 255 0.81 -8.32 9.92
CA PHE A 255 0.20 -7.93 8.65
C PHE A 255 -1.31 -7.72 8.72
N TRP A 256 -2.04 -8.43 9.58
CA TRP A 256 -3.50 -8.27 9.73
C TRP A 256 -3.89 -6.84 10.11
N ARG A 257 -2.99 -6.12 10.78
CA ARG A 257 -3.19 -4.74 11.24
C ARG A 257 -3.24 -3.73 10.12
N TYR A 258 -2.80 -4.10 8.90
CA TYR A 258 -2.81 -3.20 7.74
C TYR A 258 -4.20 -3.11 7.08
N PHE A 259 -5.18 -3.85 7.58
CA PHE A 259 -6.56 -3.88 7.13
C PHE A 259 -7.48 -3.29 8.20
N ASP A 260 -8.35 -2.37 7.80
CA ASP A 260 -9.41 -1.81 8.63
C ASP A 260 -10.57 -2.82 8.78
N ALA A 261 -11.42 -2.62 9.80
CA ALA A 261 -12.55 -3.48 10.12
C ALA A 261 -13.59 -3.57 8.99
N ASN A 262 -13.62 -2.60 8.07
CA ASN A 262 -14.47 -2.61 6.89
C ASN A 262 -13.83 -3.30 5.66
N GLY A 263 -12.60 -3.80 5.79
CA GLY A 263 -11.82 -4.42 4.71
C GLY A 263 -10.89 -3.47 3.94
N ALA A 264 -10.88 -2.17 4.21
CA ALA A 264 -9.98 -1.23 3.56
C ALA A 264 -8.52 -1.49 3.96
N ALA A 265 -7.62 -1.61 2.99
CA ALA A 265 -6.18 -1.68 3.27
C ALA A 265 -5.55 -0.28 3.23
N ILE A 266 -4.47 -0.06 3.97
CA ILE A 266 -3.72 1.20 3.91
C ILE A 266 -2.85 1.21 2.64
N PRO A 267 -3.08 2.06 1.64
CA PRO A 267 -2.23 2.08 0.44
C PRO A 267 -0.86 2.67 0.74
N PHE A 268 0.20 1.90 0.46
CA PHE A 268 1.61 2.27 0.66
C PHE A 268 2.50 1.52 -0.33
N GLY A 269 3.49 2.22 -0.90
CA GLY A 269 4.46 1.64 -1.81
C GLY A 269 4.01 1.56 -3.27
N ARG A 270 4.63 0.66 -4.03
CA ARG A 270 4.44 0.51 -5.48
C ARG A 270 3.32 -0.46 -5.84
N SER A 271 2.95 -0.51 -7.13
CA SER A 271 2.04 -1.52 -7.69
C SER A 271 0.64 -1.54 -7.06
N LEU A 272 0.17 -0.40 -6.56
CA LEU A 272 -1.13 -0.30 -5.89
C LEU A 272 -2.31 -0.58 -6.83
N THR A 273 -2.07 -0.52 -8.16
CA THR A 273 -3.06 -0.82 -9.20
C THR A 273 -3.55 -2.27 -9.19
N TYR A 274 -2.89 -3.16 -8.44
CA TYR A 274 -3.30 -4.56 -8.29
C TYR A 274 -4.36 -4.75 -7.19
N ARG A 275 -4.74 -3.69 -6.47
CA ARG A 275 -5.97 -3.60 -5.66
C ARG A 275 -6.16 -4.74 -4.67
N PHE A 276 -7.07 -5.67 -4.98
CA PHE A 276 -7.40 -6.77 -4.09
C PHE A 276 -6.25 -7.77 -3.93
N ALA A 277 -5.20 -7.72 -4.76
CA ALA A 277 -3.93 -8.42 -4.51
C ALA A 277 -3.34 -8.11 -3.13
N PHE A 278 -3.71 -7.00 -2.48
CA PHE A 278 -3.23 -6.68 -1.14
C PHE A 278 -3.56 -7.78 -0.12
N ALA A 279 -4.65 -8.51 -0.32
CA ALA A 279 -5.03 -9.68 0.49
C ALA A 279 -4.45 -11.03 -0.03
N GLY A 280 -3.52 -10.99 -0.99
CA GLY A 280 -2.92 -12.16 -1.62
C GLY A 280 -2.29 -13.12 -0.61
N PHE A 281 -1.61 -12.59 0.42
CA PHE A 281 -1.07 -13.38 1.52
C PHE A 281 -2.13 -14.24 2.22
N TRP A 282 -3.29 -13.68 2.57
CA TRP A 282 -4.34 -14.43 3.28
C TRP A 282 -4.89 -15.57 2.42
N SER A 283 -5.03 -15.32 1.12
CA SER A 283 -5.47 -16.32 0.14
C SER A 283 -4.44 -17.44 -0.02
N ALA A 284 -3.16 -17.09 -0.11
CA ALA A 284 -2.06 -18.04 -0.22
C ALA A 284 -1.81 -18.84 1.07
N ALA A 285 -1.94 -18.22 2.24
CA ALA A 285 -1.79 -18.89 3.53
C ALA A 285 -2.91 -19.93 3.74
N ALA A 286 -4.15 -19.60 3.36
CA ALA A 286 -5.25 -20.56 3.34
C ALA A 286 -4.98 -21.71 2.36
N PHE A 287 -4.61 -21.41 1.12
CA PHE A 287 -4.33 -22.42 0.10
C PHE A 287 -3.15 -23.36 0.46
N ALA A 288 -2.10 -22.79 1.06
CA ALA A 288 -0.94 -23.52 1.58
C ALA A 288 -1.22 -24.25 2.90
N GLU A 289 -2.40 -24.07 3.48
CA GLU A 289 -2.86 -24.64 4.76
C GLU A 289 -1.84 -24.37 5.88
N VAL A 290 -1.45 -23.11 6.04
CA VAL A 290 -0.53 -22.69 7.11
C VAL A 290 -1.29 -22.56 8.42
N ASP A 291 -0.84 -23.28 9.45
CA ASP A 291 -1.33 -23.15 10.82
C ASP A 291 -0.83 -21.84 11.44
N LEU A 292 -1.64 -20.78 11.33
CA LEU A 292 -1.28 -19.47 11.86
C LEU A 292 -1.35 -19.43 13.39
N PRO A 293 -0.48 -18.65 14.06
CA PRO A 293 -0.50 -18.49 15.51
C PRO A 293 -1.71 -17.67 16.00
N GLU A 294 -2.03 -17.75 17.31
CA GLU A 294 -3.00 -16.83 17.91
C GLU A 294 -2.61 -15.36 17.68
N PRO A 295 -3.58 -14.47 17.41
CA PRO A 295 -5.04 -14.69 17.41
C PRO A 295 -5.59 -15.15 16.04
N LEU A 296 -4.75 -15.57 15.08
CA LEU A 296 -5.11 -15.91 13.71
C LEU A 296 -5.26 -17.42 13.46
N ASN A 297 -5.13 -18.26 14.48
CA ASN A 297 -5.32 -19.72 14.45
C ASN A 297 -6.76 -20.17 14.17
N ASP A 298 -7.67 -19.26 13.84
CA ASP A 298 -9.05 -19.54 13.49
C ASP A 298 -9.33 -19.10 12.04
N TRP A 299 -9.72 -20.08 11.22
CA TRP A 299 -10.02 -19.84 9.81
C TRP A 299 -11.13 -18.80 9.58
N GLY A 300 -12.06 -18.62 10.51
CA GLY A 300 -13.09 -17.59 10.44
C GLY A 300 -12.52 -16.17 10.42
N ILE A 301 -11.36 -15.95 11.07
CA ILE A 301 -10.66 -14.65 11.08
C ILE A 301 -9.93 -14.44 9.75
N VAL A 302 -9.21 -15.46 9.25
CA VAL A 302 -8.53 -15.41 7.94
C VAL A 302 -9.54 -15.21 6.80
N LYS A 303 -10.67 -15.94 6.85
CA LYS A 303 -11.81 -15.75 5.94
C LYS A 303 -12.33 -14.32 6.02
N GLY A 304 -12.49 -13.78 7.22
CA GLY A 304 -12.92 -12.40 7.43
C GLY A 304 -11.98 -11.36 6.82
N LEU A 305 -10.66 -11.51 7.01
CA LEU A 305 -9.65 -10.65 6.40
C LEU A 305 -9.77 -10.62 4.87
N LEU A 306 -9.93 -11.77 4.24
CA LEU A 306 -10.04 -11.89 2.79
C LEU A 306 -11.39 -11.36 2.25
N LEU A 307 -12.51 -11.83 2.80
CA LEU A 307 -13.83 -11.55 2.24
C LEU A 307 -14.30 -10.11 2.50
N ARG A 308 -13.97 -9.50 3.66
CA ARG A 308 -14.20 -8.07 3.85
C ARG A 308 -13.43 -7.22 2.86
N HIS A 309 -12.20 -7.60 2.53
CA HIS A 309 -11.40 -6.88 1.54
C HIS A 309 -12.04 -6.94 0.15
N PHE A 310 -12.55 -8.10 -0.27
CA PHE A 310 -13.33 -8.21 -1.52
C PHE A 310 -14.60 -7.36 -1.49
N ARG A 311 -15.38 -7.39 -0.41
CA ARG A 311 -16.58 -6.54 -0.25
C ARG A 311 -16.24 -5.05 -0.28
N TRP A 312 -15.07 -4.66 0.25
CA TRP A 312 -14.64 -3.27 0.16
C TRP A 312 -14.39 -2.85 -1.29
N TRP A 313 -13.74 -3.71 -2.09
CA TRP A 313 -13.48 -3.46 -3.51
C TRP A 313 -14.72 -3.59 -4.39
N SER A 314 -15.68 -4.46 -4.08
CA SER A 314 -16.92 -4.60 -4.85
C SER A 314 -17.74 -3.31 -4.87
N ASN A 315 -17.63 -2.51 -3.79
CA ASN A 315 -18.24 -1.19 -3.65
C ASN A 315 -17.49 -0.06 -4.40
N LYS A 316 -16.38 -0.34 -5.08
CA LYS A 316 -15.61 0.64 -5.87
C LYS A 316 -15.92 0.49 -7.35
N HIS A 317 -17.09 0.97 -7.79
CA HIS A 317 -17.56 0.74 -9.17
C HIS A 317 -16.66 1.35 -10.25
N ASP A 318 -15.89 2.40 -9.93
CA ASP A 318 -15.00 3.07 -10.87
C ASP A 318 -13.66 2.34 -11.09
N ILE A 319 -13.46 1.15 -10.54
CA ILE A 319 -12.28 0.30 -10.87
C ILE A 319 -12.40 -0.43 -12.20
N PHE A 320 -13.59 -0.41 -12.82
CA PHE A 320 -13.85 -1.04 -14.11
C PHE A 320 -13.87 -0.02 -15.25
N ASN A 321 -13.47 -0.47 -16.43
CA ASN A 321 -13.70 0.17 -17.71
C ASN A 321 -15.16 -0.01 -18.15
N VAL A 322 -15.58 0.68 -19.22
CA VAL A 322 -16.98 0.59 -19.72
C VAL A 322 -17.33 -0.81 -20.22
N ASP A 323 -16.32 -1.59 -20.58
CA ASP A 323 -16.39 -2.99 -21.03
C ASP A 323 -16.34 -4.01 -19.88
N GLY A 324 -16.23 -3.55 -18.62
CA GLY A 324 -16.14 -4.41 -17.44
C GLY A 324 -14.73 -4.91 -17.11
N CYS A 325 -13.70 -4.62 -17.91
CA CYS A 325 -12.31 -4.93 -17.55
C CYS A 325 -11.80 -4.02 -16.43
N LEU A 326 -10.84 -4.49 -15.64
CA LEU A 326 -10.17 -3.62 -14.66
C LEU A 326 -9.37 -2.50 -15.37
N ASN A 327 -9.34 -1.30 -14.77
CA ASN A 327 -8.60 -0.14 -15.31
C ASN A 327 -7.28 0.11 -14.57
N ILE A 328 -6.38 0.93 -15.13
CA ILE A 328 -5.16 1.37 -14.44
C ILE A 328 -5.51 2.49 -13.46
N GLY A 329 -5.25 2.29 -12.18
CA GLY A 329 -5.55 3.24 -11.11
C GLY A 329 -5.76 2.54 -9.77
N PHE A 330 -6.34 3.23 -8.80
CA PHE A 330 -6.64 2.66 -7.48
C PHE A 330 -8.16 2.49 -7.30
N ALA A 331 -8.86 3.48 -6.73
CA ALA A 331 -10.32 3.44 -6.59
C ALA A 331 -11.08 3.92 -7.85
N TYR A 332 -10.36 4.57 -8.76
CA TYR A 332 -10.82 5.04 -10.07
C TYR A 332 -9.61 5.10 -11.04
N PRO A 333 -9.80 5.33 -12.36
CA PRO A 333 -8.67 5.42 -13.29
C PRO A 333 -7.73 6.57 -12.94
N ASN A 334 -6.45 6.27 -12.71
CA ASN A 334 -5.47 7.28 -12.32
C ASN A 334 -4.06 6.95 -12.85
N PHE A 335 -3.68 7.59 -13.95
CA PHE A 335 -2.36 7.41 -14.57
C PHE A 335 -1.24 8.16 -13.85
N TYR A 336 -1.52 9.10 -12.96
CA TYR A 336 -0.44 9.79 -12.23
C TYR A 336 0.30 8.85 -11.29
N MET A 337 -0.36 7.81 -10.80
CA MET A 337 0.24 6.78 -9.94
C MET A 337 0.85 5.59 -10.71
N CYS A 338 0.59 5.44 -12.02
CA CYS A 338 1.00 4.24 -12.76
C CYS A 338 2.52 4.11 -12.88
N GLU A 339 3.03 2.90 -12.78
CA GLU A 339 4.43 2.60 -13.06
C GLU A 339 4.70 2.38 -14.56
N ASP A 340 5.95 2.54 -14.99
CA ASP A 340 6.39 2.38 -16.40
C ASP A 340 6.31 0.93 -16.91
N TYR A 341 5.97 0.00 -16.03
CA TYR A 341 5.70 -1.40 -16.34
C TYR A 341 4.20 -1.75 -16.33
N ASN A 342 3.31 -0.79 -16.09
CA ASN A 342 1.87 -1.07 -16.06
C ASN A 342 1.28 -1.01 -17.47
N SER A 343 1.02 -2.18 -18.05
CA SER A 343 0.15 -2.34 -19.21
C SER A 343 -1.32 -2.36 -18.77
N PRO A 344 -2.29 -2.23 -19.69
CA PRO A 344 -3.71 -2.44 -19.39
C PRO A 344 -3.99 -3.80 -18.76
N GLN A 345 -3.17 -4.80 -19.08
CA GLN A 345 -3.26 -6.16 -18.57
C GLN A 345 -2.74 -6.27 -17.14
N SER A 346 -1.93 -5.31 -16.67
CA SER A 346 -1.21 -5.48 -15.42
C SER A 346 -2.07 -5.62 -14.18
N VAL A 347 -3.22 -4.97 -14.21
CA VAL A 347 -4.20 -4.91 -13.14
C VAL A 347 -4.72 -6.28 -12.72
N TYR A 348 -4.60 -7.30 -13.56
CA TYR A 348 -5.06 -8.66 -13.28
C TYR A 348 -4.14 -9.47 -12.35
N TRP A 349 -3.00 -8.92 -11.89
CA TRP A 349 -2.34 -9.46 -10.68
C TRP A 349 -3.29 -9.50 -9.49
N ALA A 350 -4.34 -8.67 -9.49
CA ALA A 350 -5.43 -8.72 -8.52
C ALA A 350 -5.95 -10.16 -8.32
N LEU A 351 -5.98 -10.98 -9.38
CA LEU A 351 -6.49 -12.36 -9.33
C LEU A 351 -5.74 -13.28 -8.35
N LYS A 352 -4.53 -12.92 -7.90
CA LYS A 352 -3.81 -13.65 -6.84
C LYS A 352 -4.65 -13.88 -5.58
N SER A 353 -5.54 -12.96 -5.23
CA SER A 353 -6.35 -13.09 -4.01
C SER A 353 -7.51 -14.09 -4.13
N PHE A 354 -7.76 -14.65 -5.31
CA PHE A 354 -8.73 -15.74 -5.48
C PHE A 354 -8.19 -17.13 -5.15
N LEU A 355 -6.89 -17.26 -4.85
CA LEU A 355 -6.22 -18.55 -4.63
C LEU A 355 -6.87 -19.47 -3.58
N ALA A 356 -7.52 -18.92 -2.55
CA ALA A 356 -8.28 -19.69 -1.56
C ALA A 356 -9.44 -20.50 -2.17
N LEU A 357 -9.92 -20.14 -3.37
CA LEU A 357 -10.86 -20.97 -4.15
C LEU A 357 -10.29 -22.32 -4.56
N GLY A 358 -8.97 -22.52 -4.43
CA GLY A 358 -8.33 -23.80 -4.64
C GLY A 358 -8.68 -24.82 -3.56
N LEU A 359 -9.19 -24.38 -2.40
CA LEU A 359 -9.68 -25.25 -1.35
C LEU A 359 -11.10 -25.74 -1.67
N PRO A 360 -11.45 -27.01 -1.40
CA PRO A 360 -12.78 -27.54 -1.68
C PRO A 360 -13.84 -26.88 -0.79
N GLN A 361 -15.09 -26.83 -1.25
CA GLN A 361 -16.18 -26.11 -0.57
C GLN A 361 -16.43 -26.57 0.88
N ASP A 362 -16.10 -27.81 1.21
CA ASP A 362 -16.24 -28.41 2.55
C ASP A 362 -15.04 -28.17 3.48
N HIS A 363 -13.95 -27.57 2.97
CA HIS A 363 -12.76 -27.25 3.76
C HIS A 363 -13.11 -26.34 4.98
N PRO A 364 -12.45 -26.50 6.15
CA PRO A 364 -12.68 -25.68 7.34
C PRO A 364 -12.64 -24.17 7.09
N PHE A 365 -11.81 -23.70 6.15
CA PHE A 365 -11.82 -22.31 5.71
C PHE A 365 -13.19 -21.84 5.20
N TRP A 366 -13.82 -22.61 4.31
CA TRP A 366 -15.09 -22.21 3.69
C TRP A 366 -16.28 -22.42 4.62
N THR A 367 -16.25 -23.47 5.43
CA THR A 367 -17.31 -23.83 6.38
C THR A 367 -17.27 -23.03 7.68
N ALA A 368 -16.13 -22.43 8.03
CA ALA A 368 -16.03 -21.54 9.19
C ALA A 368 -16.95 -20.32 9.05
N LYS A 369 -17.56 -19.94 10.19
CA LYS A 369 -18.27 -18.67 10.33
C LYS A 369 -17.26 -17.53 10.25
N GLU A 370 -17.53 -16.53 9.43
CA GLU A 370 -16.69 -15.32 9.36
C GLU A 370 -16.64 -14.63 10.74
N LYS A 371 -15.43 -14.23 11.15
CA LYS A 371 -15.17 -13.50 12.41
C LYS A 371 -14.57 -12.13 12.14
N ASP A 372 -14.77 -11.22 13.10
CA ASP A 372 -14.20 -9.87 13.09
C ASP A 372 -12.67 -9.90 13.06
N LEU A 373 -12.05 -8.74 12.79
CA LEU A 373 -10.62 -8.60 13.00
C LEU A 373 -10.25 -8.85 14.47
N PRO A 374 -9.03 -9.35 14.74
CA PRO A 374 -8.50 -9.36 16.09
C PRO A 374 -8.57 -7.96 16.71
N ARG A 375 -8.81 -7.90 18.01
CA ARG A 375 -8.80 -6.64 18.77
C ARG A 375 -7.60 -6.63 19.70
N ASP A 376 -6.88 -5.54 19.70
CA ASP A 376 -6.02 -5.17 20.82
C ASP A 376 -6.36 -3.77 21.30
N ASN A 377 -5.96 -3.45 22.53
CA ASN A 377 -6.21 -2.16 23.15
C ASN A 377 -5.16 -1.10 22.75
N ALA A 378 -4.24 -1.43 21.84
CA ALA A 378 -3.15 -0.56 21.45
C ALA A 378 -3.59 0.39 20.33
N LEU A 379 -3.58 1.70 20.59
CA LEU A 379 -3.88 2.71 19.57
C LEU A 379 -2.83 2.74 18.45
N ALA A 380 -1.59 2.37 18.77
CA ALA A 380 -0.44 2.41 17.88
C ALA A 380 0.49 1.23 18.14
N THR A 381 0.85 0.49 17.08
CA THR A 381 1.72 -0.69 17.14
C THR A 381 2.92 -0.51 16.22
N PRO A 382 4.16 -0.46 16.76
CA PRO A 382 5.37 -0.49 15.95
C PRO A 382 5.55 -1.82 15.21
N VAL A 383 5.77 -1.77 13.91
CA VAL A 383 6.20 -2.88 13.05
C VAL A 383 7.57 -2.48 12.52
N LYS A 384 8.62 -2.99 13.17
CA LYS A 384 9.98 -2.44 13.06
C LYS A 384 10.61 -2.69 11.71
N GLU A 385 10.40 -3.88 11.16
CA GLU A 385 11.03 -4.38 9.94
C GLU A 385 10.69 -3.50 8.72
N PRO A 386 9.42 -3.16 8.44
CA PRO A 386 9.06 -2.18 7.42
C PRO A 386 9.12 -0.72 7.92
N MET A 387 9.62 -0.45 9.13
CA MET A 387 9.69 0.89 9.70
C MET A 387 8.33 1.62 9.77
N HIS A 388 7.28 0.92 10.21
CA HIS A 388 5.91 1.46 10.32
C HIS A 388 5.37 1.47 11.76
N ILE A 389 4.53 2.45 12.10
CA ILE A 389 3.68 2.42 13.29
C ILE A 389 2.25 2.38 12.79
N VAL A 390 1.61 1.22 12.92
CA VAL A 390 0.23 1.03 12.49
C VAL A 390 -0.69 1.56 13.59
N CYS A 391 -1.56 2.51 13.25
CA CYS A 391 -2.44 3.21 14.15
C CYS A 391 -3.89 2.82 13.87
N ASN A 392 -4.61 2.38 14.90
CA ASN A 392 -6.03 2.09 14.85
C ASN A 392 -6.71 2.68 16.09
N THR A 393 -7.36 3.82 15.93
CA THR A 393 -7.90 4.61 17.04
C THR A 393 -9.38 4.36 17.27
N GLY A 394 -9.99 3.48 16.46
CA GLY A 394 -11.44 3.28 16.38
C GLY A 394 -12.17 4.35 15.56
N ASN A 395 -11.58 5.53 15.39
CA ASN A 395 -12.08 6.63 14.56
C ASN A 395 -11.30 6.77 13.24
N HIS A 396 -10.04 6.35 13.22
CA HIS A 396 -9.19 6.39 12.03
C HIS A 396 -8.18 5.25 12.03
N HIS A 397 -7.92 4.71 10.84
CA HIS A 397 -6.98 3.62 10.59
C HIS A 397 -5.95 4.05 9.54
N TYR A 398 -4.68 4.04 9.94
CA TYR A 398 -3.56 4.55 9.15
C TYR A 398 -2.23 4.00 9.66
N LEU A 399 -1.14 4.26 8.94
CA LEU A 399 0.21 4.02 9.43
C LEU A 399 1.03 5.29 9.38
N LEU A 400 1.95 5.43 10.31
CA LEU A 400 3.07 6.37 10.24
C LEU A 400 4.26 5.65 9.61
N SER A 401 4.93 6.31 8.66
CA SER A 401 6.10 5.76 7.96
C SER A 401 7.27 6.73 8.02
N SER A 402 8.46 6.16 8.19
CA SER A 402 9.71 6.89 8.12
C SER A 402 10.81 5.97 7.62
N GLY A 403 11.45 6.31 6.51
CA GLY A 403 12.74 5.70 6.12
C GLY A 403 12.71 4.69 4.98
N GLN A 404 11.54 4.35 4.44
CA GLN A 404 11.46 3.57 3.20
C GLN A 404 11.62 4.45 1.97
N PHE A 405 12.22 3.90 0.90
CA PHE A 405 12.27 4.52 -0.42
C PHE A 405 12.70 3.52 -1.49
N CYS A 406 12.28 3.80 -2.72
CA CYS A 406 12.70 3.02 -3.88
C CYS A 406 14.13 3.40 -4.34
N PRO A 407 15.06 2.43 -4.51
CA PRO A 407 16.44 2.70 -4.95
C PRO A 407 16.52 3.16 -6.41
N TRP A 408 15.50 2.84 -7.22
CA TRP A 408 15.45 3.13 -8.65
C TRP A 408 14.34 4.16 -9.00
N PRO A 409 14.37 4.77 -10.21
CA PRO A 409 13.42 5.81 -10.62
C PRO A 409 11.98 5.30 -10.81
N LEU A 410 11.25 5.18 -9.70
CA LEU A 410 9.83 4.84 -9.69
C LEU A 410 8.97 6.12 -9.77
N LYS A 411 7.93 6.12 -10.61
CA LYS A 411 6.99 7.25 -10.70
C LYS A 411 6.36 7.56 -9.35
N ALA A 412 6.40 8.84 -8.96
CA ALA A 412 5.86 9.35 -7.69
C ALA A 412 6.44 8.65 -6.44
N THR A 413 7.71 8.25 -6.47
CA THR A 413 8.37 7.52 -5.37
C THR A 413 8.30 8.26 -4.04
N GLU A 414 8.43 9.58 -4.05
CA GLU A 414 8.35 10.44 -2.86
C GLU A 414 6.96 10.37 -2.23
N ALA A 415 5.90 10.34 -3.04
CA ALA A 415 4.54 10.17 -2.53
C ALA A 415 4.28 8.74 -2.04
N LYS A 416 4.81 7.73 -2.74
CA LYS A 416 4.56 6.30 -2.45
C LYS A 416 5.28 5.79 -1.19
N TYR A 417 6.43 6.37 -0.85
CA TYR A 417 7.25 5.94 0.31
C TYR A 417 7.65 7.07 1.27
N GLY A 418 7.70 8.33 0.82
CA GLY A 418 8.28 9.45 1.57
C GLY A 418 7.29 10.30 2.39
N LYS A 419 6.01 9.91 2.48
CA LYS A 419 5.05 10.61 3.34
C LYS A 419 5.14 10.11 4.77
N PHE A 420 4.77 10.97 5.71
CA PHE A 420 4.80 10.64 7.14
C PHE A 420 3.62 9.78 7.56
N ALA A 421 2.51 9.83 6.84
CA ALA A 421 1.33 9.03 7.13
C ALA A 421 0.61 8.54 5.86
N TYR A 422 0.04 7.34 5.94
CA TYR A 422 -0.76 6.71 4.90
C TYR A 422 -2.04 6.15 5.53
N SER A 423 -3.20 6.48 4.97
CA SER A 423 -4.51 6.18 5.58
C SER A 423 -5.35 5.27 4.69
N SER A 424 -6.08 4.31 5.28
CA SER A 424 -7.00 3.43 4.54
C SER A 424 -8.25 4.15 4.01
N HIS A 425 -8.58 5.33 4.56
CA HIS A 425 -9.77 6.12 4.20
C HIS A 425 -9.44 7.43 3.47
N PHE A 426 -8.54 8.22 4.04
CA PHE A 426 -7.92 9.40 3.43
C PHE A 426 -6.63 9.03 2.68
N THR A 427 -6.74 8.26 1.59
CA THR A 427 -5.57 7.75 0.86
C THR A 427 -4.63 8.86 0.42
N PHE A 428 -3.37 8.56 0.14
CA PHE A 428 -2.41 9.59 -0.24
C PHE A 428 -2.64 10.17 -1.64
N SER A 429 -2.10 11.36 -1.91
CA SER A 429 -2.05 11.95 -3.26
C SER A 429 -0.69 11.77 -3.95
N VAL A 430 -0.70 11.71 -5.27
CA VAL A 430 0.49 11.65 -6.14
C VAL A 430 0.60 12.95 -6.95
N PRO A 431 1.84 13.40 -7.27
CA PRO A 431 2.05 14.65 -7.99
C PRO A 431 1.58 14.58 -9.45
N THR A 432 0.99 15.67 -9.95
CA THR A 432 0.64 15.90 -11.37
C THR A 432 1.60 16.84 -12.08
N GLY A 433 2.51 17.48 -11.34
CA GLY A 433 3.41 18.54 -11.79
C GLY A 433 4.17 19.18 -10.61
N PRO A 434 5.01 20.20 -10.86
CA PRO A 434 5.93 20.75 -9.87
C PRO A 434 5.34 21.84 -8.95
N LEU A 435 4.21 22.45 -9.30
CA LEU A 435 3.59 23.49 -8.46
C LEU A 435 3.01 22.88 -7.19
N ILE A 436 2.88 23.66 -6.11
CA ILE A 436 2.41 23.12 -4.82
C ILE A 436 1.03 22.44 -4.88
N GLN A 437 0.10 22.97 -5.68
CA GLN A 437 -1.22 22.37 -5.94
C GLN A 437 -1.11 21.06 -6.72
N GLN A 438 -0.12 20.96 -7.60
CA GLN A 438 0.14 19.78 -8.43
C GLN A 438 0.88 18.71 -7.64
N MET A 439 1.77 19.10 -6.73
CA MET A 439 2.47 18.19 -5.83
C MET A 439 1.54 17.56 -4.80
N ALA A 440 0.49 18.29 -4.38
CA ALA A 440 -0.50 17.84 -3.41
C ALA A 440 0.16 17.21 -2.15
N PRO A 441 0.90 18.00 -1.34
CA PRO A 441 1.73 17.48 -0.24
C PRO A 441 0.91 17.08 1.00
N ASP A 442 -0.11 16.24 0.83
CA ASP A 442 -0.79 15.64 1.99
C ASP A 442 0.14 14.71 2.75
N SER A 443 -0.06 14.70 4.07
CA SER A 443 0.66 13.86 5.02
C SER A 443 2.19 13.98 4.97
N THR A 444 2.72 15.11 4.47
CA THR A 444 4.16 15.34 4.33
C THR A 444 4.53 16.81 4.56
N ILE A 445 5.81 17.14 4.38
CA ILE A 445 6.37 18.48 4.36
C ILE A 445 6.94 18.77 2.97
N ALA A 446 6.61 19.91 2.39
CA ALA A 446 7.23 20.44 1.17
C ALA A 446 8.03 21.69 1.53
N ILE A 447 9.26 21.79 1.03
CA ILE A 447 10.19 22.89 1.33
C ILE A 447 10.70 23.48 0.02
N SER A 448 10.73 24.80 -0.06
CA SER A 448 11.29 25.59 -1.15
C SER A 448 12.34 26.56 -0.60
N LYS A 449 13.38 26.82 -1.39
CA LYS A 449 14.43 27.82 -1.11
C LYS A 449 14.45 28.97 -2.12
N ASP A 450 13.45 29.03 -3.00
CA ASP A 450 13.39 29.89 -4.19
C ASP A 450 12.03 30.60 -4.31
N GLY A 451 11.39 30.91 -3.17
CA GLY A 451 10.12 31.64 -3.17
C GLY A 451 8.91 30.80 -3.60
N GLY A 452 9.06 29.48 -3.73
CA GLY A 452 8.00 28.56 -4.13
C GLY A 452 8.01 28.15 -5.61
N ASP A 453 9.05 28.52 -6.37
CA ASP A 453 9.23 28.10 -7.77
C ASP A 453 9.51 26.59 -7.85
N THR A 454 10.31 26.06 -6.92
CA THR A 454 10.56 24.62 -6.79
C THR A 454 10.37 24.12 -5.36
N TRP A 455 9.88 22.89 -5.26
CA TRP A 455 9.53 22.26 -3.99
C TRP A 455 10.21 20.90 -3.88
N ARG A 456 10.63 20.57 -2.66
CA ARG A 456 11.23 19.28 -2.30
C ARG A 456 10.43 18.65 -1.17
N THR A 457 10.21 17.35 -1.27
CA THR A 457 9.56 16.51 -0.25
C THR A 457 10.53 15.39 0.15
N PRO A 458 10.31 14.72 1.30
CA PRO A 458 11.22 13.69 1.76
C PRO A 458 11.45 12.59 0.71
N TRP A 459 12.73 12.34 0.41
CA TRP A 459 13.19 11.28 -0.47
C TRP A 459 14.58 10.83 -0.04
N LYS A 460 14.87 9.52 -0.17
CA LYS A 460 16.13 8.90 0.29
C LYS A 460 16.46 9.26 1.73
N VAL A 461 15.45 9.11 2.58
CA VAL A 461 15.54 9.39 4.01
C VAL A 461 16.53 8.44 4.67
N LYS A 462 17.47 8.99 5.43
CA LYS A 462 18.37 8.22 6.27
C LYS A 462 17.67 7.85 7.57
N THR A 463 17.89 6.61 8.01
CA THR A 463 17.68 6.25 9.42
C THR A 463 18.70 7.02 10.23
N ASN A 464 18.23 7.92 11.08
CA ASN A 464 19.10 8.53 12.07
C ASN A 464 19.23 7.53 13.25
N GLU A 465 20.45 7.37 13.77
CA GLU A 465 20.74 6.47 14.89
C GLU A 465 20.23 7.03 16.23
N ARG A 466 19.98 8.35 16.31
CA ARG A 466 19.51 9.04 17.53
C ARG A 466 18.12 8.58 17.96
N ARG A 467 17.94 7.90 19.07
CA ARG A 467 16.58 7.47 19.46
C ARG A 467 15.81 8.67 20.02
N SER A 468 14.65 8.99 19.45
CA SER A 468 13.70 9.89 20.11
C SER A 468 12.75 9.10 20.99
N ARG A 469 12.32 9.68 22.12
CA ARG A 469 11.31 9.09 23.00
C ARG A 469 10.18 10.08 23.21
N ALA A 470 8.95 9.58 23.20
CA ALA A 470 7.78 10.37 23.59
C ALA A 470 7.04 9.66 24.73
N GLN A 471 6.56 10.44 25.69
CA GLN A 471 5.89 9.95 26.89
C GLN A 471 4.72 10.87 27.23
N LEU A 472 3.55 10.30 27.50
CA LEU A 472 2.43 11.02 28.09
C LEU A 472 2.66 11.15 29.61
N TRP A 473 2.49 12.36 30.13
CA TRP A 473 2.63 12.72 31.54
C TRP A 473 1.38 13.40 32.08
N ARG A 474 1.20 13.35 33.40
CA ARG A 474 0.29 14.20 34.18
C ARG A 474 1.02 14.68 35.43
N GLY A 475 1.34 15.97 35.50
CA GLY A 475 2.33 16.46 36.48
C GLY A 475 3.62 15.64 36.37
N ASP A 476 4.15 15.17 37.50
CA ASP A 476 5.38 14.35 37.54
C ASP A 476 5.14 12.84 37.35
N ARG A 477 3.95 12.43 36.89
CA ARG A 477 3.61 11.02 36.69
C ARG A 477 3.58 10.64 35.21
N ALA A 478 4.44 9.69 34.83
CA ALA A 478 4.40 9.04 33.51
C ALA A 478 3.17 8.13 33.39
N LEU A 479 2.37 8.32 32.32
CA LEU A 479 1.14 7.57 32.05
C LEU A 479 1.33 6.51 30.96
N GLU A 480 1.90 6.88 29.81
CA GLU A 480 1.95 6.03 28.62
C GLU A 480 3.21 6.32 27.78
N LYS A 481 3.96 5.29 27.41
CA LYS A 481 5.05 5.40 26.43
C LYS A 481 4.44 5.47 25.03
N ILE A 482 4.81 6.48 24.27
CA ILE A 482 4.24 6.71 22.95
C ILE A 482 5.25 6.26 21.89
N PRO A 483 4.86 5.39 20.94
CA PRO A 483 5.69 5.04 19.80
C PRO A 483 6.16 6.27 19.00
N THR A 484 7.44 6.26 18.64
CA THR A 484 8.05 7.32 17.81
C THR A 484 8.81 6.74 16.64
N PHE A 485 8.88 7.50 15.56
CA PHE A 485 9.88 7.32 14.51
C PHE A 485 10.55 8.62 14.17
N GLN A 486 11.67 8.52 13.48
CA GLN A 486 12.35 9.69 12.97
C GLN A 486 12.92 9.46 11.57
N SER A 487 13.02 10.56 10.84
CA SER A 487 13.62 10.66 9.51
C SER A 487 14.63 11.78 9.50
N LEU A 488 15.74 11.60 8.80
CA LEU A 488 16.66 12.68 8.42
C LEU A 488 16.84 12.68 6.90
N TRP A 489 16.71 13.83 6.26
CA TRP A 489 16.95 13.96 4.83
C TRP A 489 17.50 15.34 4.47
N LYS A 490 18.07 15.44 3.27
CA LYS A 490 18.61 16.68 2.69
C LYS A 490 17.82 17.02 1.43
N PRO A 491 17.09 18.15 1.39
CA PRO A 491 16.22 18.45 0.24
C PRO A 491 16.98 18.77 -1.04
N TRP A 492 18.21 19.26 -0.92
CA TRP A 492 19.04 19.67 -2.03
C TRP A 492 20.47 19.13 -1.91
N LYS A 493 21.15 19.00 -3.06
CA LYS A 493 22.59 18.68 -3.10
C LYS A 493 23.47 19.92 -3.03
N ASP A 494 22.97 21.05 -3.51
CA ASP A 494 23.67 22.35 -3.59
C ASP A 494 23.41 23.24 -2.36
N ALA A 495 22.55 22.81 -1.43
CA ALA A 495 22.35 23.46 -0.15
C ALA A 495 22.48 22.42 0.97
N ASP A 496 23.30 22.71 1.97
CA ASP A 496 23.55 21.80 3.10
C ASP A 496 22.51 22.00 4.21
N ILE A 497 21.25 21.66 3.90
CA ILE A 497 20.11 21.78 4.82
C ILE A 497 19.74 20.40 5.35
N ASN A 498 19.78 20.22 6.66
CA ASN A 498 19.31 19.03 7.35
C ASN A 498 17.85 19.21 7.77
N VAL A 499 16.98 18.29 7.37
CA VAL A 499 15.59 18.25 7.82
C VAL A 499 15.37 16.97 8.59
N ARG A 500 15.16 17.10 9.90
CA ARG A 500 14.83 15.99 10.78
C ARG A 500 13.38 16.10 11.22
N THR A 501 12.64 15.02 11.12
CA THR A 501 11.25 14.94 11.60
C THR A 501 11.12 13.76 12.54
N ILE A 502 10.58 14.01 13.74
CA ILE A 502 10.12 13.00 14.68
C ILE A 502 8.60 12.88 14.54
N LEU A 503 8.13 11.67 14.27
CA LEU A 503 6.72 11.30 14.27
C LEU A 503 6.38 10.72 15.63
N ILE A 504 5.37 11.28 16.30
CA ILE A 504 4.83 10.82 17.57
C ILE A 504 3.43 10.29 17.32
N ALA A 505 3.22 9.02 17.60
CA ALA A 505 1.92 8.36 17.42
C ALA A 505 0.84 8.92 18.36
N PRO A 506 -0.45 8.60 18.12
CA PRO A 506 -1.51 8.91 19.07
C PRO A 506 -1.30 8.26 20.43
N CYS A 507 -1.92 8.85 21.45
CA CYS A 507 -1.93 8.32 22.81
C CYS A 507 -3.34 8.34 23.40
N SER A 508 -3.52 7.74 24.57
CA SER A 508 -4.81 7.62 25.26
C SER A 508 -5.53 8.96 25.49
N ARG A 509 -4.81 10.08 25.66
CA ARG A 509 -5.41 11.41 25.84
C ARG A 509 -5.84 12.07 24.52
N TRP A 510 -5.09 11.83 23.44
CA TRP A 510 -5.30 12.42 22.13
C TRP A 510 -5.31 11.33 21.04
N PRO A 511 -6.34 10.46 21.03
CA PRO A 511 -6.37 9.31 20.12
C PRO A 511 -6.51 9.71 18.65
N ASP A 512 -7.16 10.84 18.35
CA ASP A 512 -7.42 11.30 16.98
C ASP A 512 -6.31 12.21 16.42
N TRP A 513 -5.18 12.32 17.13
CA TRP A 513 -4.07 13.18 16.78
C TRP A 513 -2.75 12.40 16.70
N TYR A 514 -1.93 12.72 15.71
CA TYR A 514 -0.49 12.45 15.79
C TYR A 514 0.28 13.75 15.63
N VAL A 515 1.51 13.77 16.13
CA VAL A 515 2.34 14.97 16.21
C VAL A 515 3.60 14.79 15.38
N ARG A 516 4.01 15.84 14.69
CA ARG A 516 5.29 15.94 14.00
C ARG A 516 6.11 17.03 14.68
N PHE A 517 7.30 16.67 15.12
CA PHE A 517 8.31 17.62 15.59
C PHE A 517 9.42 17.67 14.55
N THR A 518 9.55 18.78 13.83
CA THR A 518 10.53 18.94 12.74
C THR A 518 11.56 19.98 13.11
N SER A 519 12.84 19.65 12.97
CA SER A 519 13.94 20.62 13.02
C SER A 519 14.54 20.79 11.62
N VAL A 520 14.78 22.03 11.23
CA VAL A 520 15.47 22.38 9.98
C VAL A 520 16.72 23.16 10.34
N GLU A 521 17.87 22.63 9.97
CA GLU A 521 19.19 23.17 10.33
C GLU A 521 19.96 23.53 9.06
N ASN A 522 20.52 24.74 9.03
CA ASN A 522 21.41 25.17 7.95
C ASN A 522 22.87 24.88 8.35
N MET A 523 23.50 23.91 7.68
CA MET A 523 24.92 23.59 7.89
C MET A 523 25.85 24.40 6.98
N SER A 524 25.29 25.04 5.96
CA SER A 524 26.03 25.86 4.99
C SER A 524 26.37 27.23 5.57
N ALA A 525 27.49 27.81 5.14
CA ALA A 525 27.83 29.20 5.41
C ALA A 525 26.92 30.20 4.67
N VAL A 526 26.16 29.74 3.67
CA VAL A 526 25.23 30.58 2.92
C VAL A 526 23.89 30.64 3.67
N PRO A 527 23.44 31.82 4.11
CA PRO A 527 22.15 31.96 4.77
C PRO A 527 21.00 31.65 3.81
N VAL A 528 19.90 31.10 4.33
CA VAL A 528 18.75 30.69 3.49
C VAL A 528 17.42 31.10 4.10
N THR A 529 16.49 31.52 3.26
CA THR A 529 15.08 31.68 3.61
C THR A 529 14.29 30.56 2.98
N LEU A 530 13.38 29.94 3.73
CA LEU A 530 12.62 28.79 3.28
C LEU A 530 11.11 29.08 3.31
N ASN A 531 10.42 28.65 2.26
CA ASN A 531 8.97 28.49 2.28
C ASN A 531 8.64 27.02 2.53
N ILE A 532 7.74 26.77 3.47
CA ILE A 532 7.43 25.43 3.97
C ILE A 532 5.93 25.22 3.94
N VAL A 533 5.48 24.04 3.50
CA VAL A 533 4.08 23.62 3.55
C VAL A 533 4.00 22.26 4.22
N GLN A 534 3.30 22.19 5.36
CA GLN A 534 3.00 20.95 6.07
C GLN A 534 1.55 20.56 5.81
N GLY A 535 1.30 19.37 5.26
CA GLY A 535 -0.06 18.91 4.96
C GLY A 535 -0.59 17.88 5.97
N GLY A 536 -1.86 18.02 6.34
CA GLY A 536 -2.66 16.95 6.95
C GLY A 536 -3.12 15.92 5.91
N PHE A 537 -4.14 15.12 6.21
CA PHE A 537 -4.68 14.15 5.26
C PHE A 537 -5.52 14.83 4.18
N ALA A 538 -5.36 14.40 2.92
CA ALA A 538 -6.26 14.80 1.84
C ALA A 538 -7.65 14.17 2.03
N ILE A 539 -8.71 14.96 1.89
CA ILE A 539 -10.10 14.53 2.11
C ILE A 539 -11.00 15.00 0.96
N GLN A 540 -12.11 14.30 0.73
CA GLN A 540 -13.17 14.72 -0.21
C GLN A 540 -13.51 16.20 -0.02
N GLY A 541 -13.36 16.97 -1.10
CA GLY A 541 -13.39 18.43 -1.11
C GLY A 541 -14.70 19.03 -1.64
N ARG A 542 -15.75 18.21 -1.76
CA ARG A 542 -17.04 18.60 -2.34
C ARG A 542 -18.20 18.27 -1.39
N GLY A 543 -19.26 19.08 -1.44
CA GLY A 543 -20.49 18.84 -0.70
C GLY A 543 -21.21 17.58 -1.19
N SER A 544 -21.78 16.84 -0.26
CA SER A 544 -22.40 15.53 -0.48
C SER A 544 -23.70 15.57 -1.28
N LYS A 545 -24.41 16.70 -1.28
CA LYS A 545 -25.74 16.81 -1.92
C LYS A 545 -25.66 17.02 -3.43
N ARG A 546 -24.79 17.93 -3.90
CA ARG A 546 -24.71 18.32 -5.31
C ARG A 546 -23.27 18.39 -5.83
N GLY A 547 -22.27 18.01 -5.05
CA GLY A 547 -20.87 18.15 -5.43
C GLY A 547 -20.37 19.60 -5.40
N GLU A 548 -21.04 20.46 -4.64
CA GLU A 548 -20.74 21.88 -4.51
C GLU A 548 -19.41 22.15 -3.78
N VAL A 549 -18.95 23.41 -3.80
CA VAL A 549 -17.81 23.84 -2.96
C VAL A 549 -18.26 23.77 -1.49
N LEU A 550 -17.41 23.21 -0.63
CA LEU A 550 -17.63 23.22 0.82
C LEU A 550 -17.68 24.67 1.35
N PRO A 551 -18.66 25.02 2.21
CA PRO A 551 -18.79 26.37 2.73
C PRO A 551 -17.66 26.72 3.72
N LYS A 552 -17.31 28.00 3.84
CA LYS A 552 -16.40 28.47 4.90
C LYS A 552 -17.13 28.50 6.25
N LEU A 553 -16.51 27.94 7.27
CA LEU A 553 -16.96 27.99 8.66
C LEU A 553 -16.40 29.25 9.34
N THR A 554 -17.18 29.84 10.24
CA THR A 554 -16.77 31.03 11.02
C THR A 554 -15.96 30.69 12.27
N GLY A 555 -15.92 29.43 12.68
CA GLY A 555 -15.21 28.94 13.86
C GLY A 555 -15.52 27.47 14.14
N SER A 556 -14.85 26.88 15.14
CA SER A 556 -14.99 25.44 15.44
C SER A 556 -16.39 25.02 15.89
N ALA A 557 -17.19 25.96 16.43
CA ALA A 557 -18.60 25.72 16.73
C ALA A 557 -19.44 25.30 15.51
N GLY A 558 -19.01 25.68 14.30
CA GLY A 558 -19.65 25.29 13.03
C GLY A 558 -19.39 23.84 12.61
N ILE A 559 -18.54 23.10 13.31
CA ILE A 559 -18.22 21.69 13.03
C ILE A 559 -19.23 20.73 13.69
N LYS A 560 -20.17 21.25 14.50
CA LYS A 560 -21.31 20.43 14.94
C LYS A 560 -22.15 20.03 13.73
N ALA A 561 -22.67 18.81 13.72
CA ALA A 561 -23.66 18.41 12.72
C ALA A 561 -24.80 19.45 12.75
N GLY A 562 -24.94 20.23 11.67
CA GLY A 562 -25.96 21.29 11.61
C GLY A 562 -27.37 20.69 11.78
N ASN A 563 -28.33 21.49 12.23
CA ASN A 563 -29.69 21.09 12.61
C ASN A 563 -30.52 20.32 11.53
N SER A 564 -29.95 20.02 10.35
CA SER A 564 -30.54 19.23 9.27
C SER A 564 -29.60 18.20 8.61
N LEU A 565 -28.34 18.07 9.03
CA LEU A 565 -27.36 17.13 8.45
C LEU A 565 -26.94 16.07 9.49
N SER A 566 -26.57 14.87 9.04
CA SER A 566 -26.03 13.81 9.93
C SER A 566 -24.53 13.93 10.21
N PHE A 567 -23.85 14.93 9.62
CA PHE A 567 -22.43 15.23 9.75
C PHE A 567 -22.17 16.70 9.34
N ALA A 568 -20.98 17.23 9.64
CA ALA A 568 -20.60 18.59 9.28
C ALA A 568 -19.94 18.67 7.90
N GLU A 569 -20.17 19.76 7.18
CA GLU A 569 -19.55 20.06 5.89
C GLU A 569 -19.04 21.50 5.91
N GLY A 570 -17.75 21.70 5.58
CA GLY A 570 -17.16 23.03 5.52
C GLY A 570 -15.66 23.06 5.71
N THR A 571 -15.07 24.23 5.51
CA THR A 571 -13.64 24.49 5.71
C THR A 571 -13.43 25.55 6.78
N LEU A 572 -12.40 25.39 7.60
CA LEU A 572 -11.94 26.38 8.57
C LEU A 572 -10.48 26.69 8.30
N GLU A 573 -10.13 27.98 8.33
CA GLU A 573 -8.77 28.50 8.14
C GLU A 573 -8.53 29.57 9.20
N SER A 574 -7.37 29.54 9.84
CA SER A 574 -6.93 30.56 10.79
C SER A 574 -5.43 30.81 10.63
N THR A 575 -4.85 31.68 11.46
CA THR A 575 -3.40 31.93 11.45
C THR A 575 -2.57 30.71 11.84
N SER A 576 -3.14 29.69 12.48
CA SER A 576 -2.37 28.53 12.98
C SER A 576 -3.02 27.18 12.69
N ASP A 577 -4.20 27.15 12.09
CA ASP A 577 -4.90 25.91 11.85
C ASP A 577 -5.75 25.91 10.58
N ALA A 578 -5.94 24.70 10.04
CA ALA A 578 -6.81 24.45 8.91
C ALA A 578 -7.57 23.14 9.14
N LEU A 579 -8.84 23.12 8.74
CA LEU A 579 -9.73 21.96 8.89
C LEU A 579 -10.64 21.84 7.67
N VAL A 580 -10.92 20.60 7.28
CA VAL A 580 -11.91 20.26 6.26
C VAL A 580 -12.84 19.19 6.80
N CYS A 581 -14.15 19.45 6.71
CA CYS A 581 -15.22 18.50 7.02
C CYS A 581 -16.02 18.20 5.76
N SER A 582 -16.31 16.92 5.52
CA SER A 582 -17.16 16.46 4.41
C SER A 582 -17.84 15.14 4.75
N ASP A 583 -18.51 14.53 3.77
CA ASP A 583 -19.09 13.20 3.93
C ASP A 583 -18.07 12.08 4.14
N ALA A 584 -16.79 12.33 3.87
CA ALA A 584 -15.69 11.46 4.21
C ALA A 584 -15.23 11.59 5.69
N GLY A 585 -15.72 12.58 6.44
CA GLY A 585 -15.35 12.81 7.83
C GLY A 585 -14.63 14.13 8.03
N THR A 586 -13.58 14.14 8.85
CA THR A 586 -12.85 15.36 9.21
C THR A 586 -11.35 15.15 9.13
N SER A 587 -10.63 16.10 8.51
CA SER A 587 -9.17 16.16 8.46
C SER A 587 -8.71 17.58 8.81
N GLY A 588 -7.71 17.71 9.67
CA GLY A 588 -7.18 19.00 10.08
C GLY A 588 -5.71 18.97 10.45
N ILE A 589 -5.12 20.16 10.55
CA ILE A 589 -3.75 20.36 11.02
C ILE A 589 -3.68 21.65 11.84
N LYS A 590 -2.90 21.62 12.92
CA LYS A 590 -2.59 22.78 13.76
C LYS A 590 -1.08 22.95 13.87
N ALA A 591 -0.60 24.18 13.73
CA ALA A 591 0.72 24.58 14.17
C ALA A 591 0.70 24.76 15.69
N ILE A 592 1.64 24.13 16.39
CA ILE A 592 1.80 24.27 17.85
C ILE A 592 3.02 25.16 18.10
N THR A 593 2.78 26.33 18.67
CA THR A 593 3.84 27.20 19.17
C THR A 593 4.49 26.58 20.39
N LEU A 594 5.82 26.65 20.48
CA LEU A 594 6.56 26.36 21.70
C LEU A 594 7.25 27.63 22.22
N GLU A 595 7.28 27.78 23.54
CA GLU A 595 7.91 28.90 24.25
C GLU A 595 8.94 28.37 25.26
N THR A 596 9.96 29.16 25.57
CA THR A 596 10.95 28.82 26.62
C THR A 596 10.39 29.12 28.02
N ALA A 597 10.97 28.52 29.06
CA ALA A 597 10.54 28.75 30.44
C ALA A 597 10.68 30.22 30.91
N ALA A 598 11.61 30.98 30.32
CA ALA A 598 11.93 32.36 30.66
C ALA A 598 11.20 33.41 29.82
N GLY A 599 10.36 33.00 28.85
CA GLY A 599 9.60 33.92 28.01
C GLY A 599 10.37 34.59 26.87
N ASP A 600 11.69 34.36 26.75
CA ASP A 600 12.54 34.94 25.70
C ASP A 600 13.39 33.92 24.91
N GLU A 601 13.55 34.25 23.62
CA GLU A 601 14.57 33.90 22.61
C GLU A 601 14.58 32.57 21.81
N HIS A 602 13.54 31.74 21.83
CA HIS A 602 13.21 30.87 20.66
C HIS A 602 11.77 31.17 20.18
N SER A 603 11.38 32.43 20.31
CA SER A 603 10.02 32.91 20.05
C SER A 603 9.65 32.74 18.57
N LEU A 604 8.35 32.71 18.31
CA LEU A 604 7.67 32.81 17.01
C LEU A 604 8.22 33.82 15.99
N GLU A 605 9.21 34.63 16.36
CA GLU A 605 9.82 35.62 15.50
C GLU A 605 10.50 35.03 14.26
N ASP A 606 11.03 33.80 14.30
CA ASP A 606 11.80 33.25 13.19
C ASP A 606 10.96 32.55 12.12
N VAL A 607 9.67 32.31 12.37
CA VAL A 607 8.80 31.64 11.41
C VAL A 607 7.40 32.24 11.47
N THR A 608 6.93 32.80 10.34
CA THR A 608 5.52 33.14 10.18
C THR A 608 4.74 31.90 9.78
N THR A 609 3.54 31.71 10.33
CA THR A 609 2.67 30.57 10.00
C THR A 609 1.29 31.05 9.61
N ASN A 610 0.65 30.31 8.70
CA ASN A 610 -0.74 30.52 8.31
C ASN A 610 -1.40 29.18 8.00
N GLY A 611 -2.57 28.93 8.57
CA GLY A 611 -3.41 27.80 8.21
C GLY A 611 -4.17 28.08 6.90
N GLU A 612 -4.08 27.16 5.95
CA GLU A 612 -4.75 27.28 4.66
C GLU A 612 -5.28 25.91 4.21
N VAL A 613 -6.44 25.92 3.57
CA VAL A 613 -6.97 24.74 2.88
C VAL A 613 -6.49 24.78 1.43
N LEU A 614 -5.43 24.01 1.15
CA LEU A 614 -4.89 23.84 -0.19
C LEU A 614 -5.87 23.05 -1.05
N LYS A 615 -6.16 23.60 -2.24
CA LYS A 615 -6.90 22.91 -3.29
C LYS A 615 -5.92 22.29 -4.31
N PRO A 616 -5.64 20.98 -4.23
CA PRO A 616 -4.81 20.32 -5.22
C PRO A 616 -5.51 20.19 -6.58
N ASP A 617 -4.71 19.85 -7.60
CA ASP A 617 -5.25 19.42 -8.88
C ASP A 617 -6.18 18.20 -8.70
N ALA A 618 -7.21 18.14 -9.55
CA ALA A 618 -8.07 16.98 -9.59
C ALA A 618 -7.26 15.73 -9.94
N ASN A 619 -7.72 14.59 -9.42
CA ASN A 619 -7.14 13.27 -9.62
C ASN A 619 -5.74 13.04 -9.03
N THR A 620 -5.25 13.93 -8.17
CA THR A 620 -4.02 13.71 -7.40
C THR A 620 -4.20 12.57 -6.39
N ASN A 621 -5.33 12.49 -5.70
CA ASN A 621 -5.60 11.52 -4.64
C ASN A 621 -6.00 10.12 -5.14
N LEU A 622 -5.59 9.04 -4.48
CA LEU A 622 -5.92 7.68 -4.97
C LEU A 622 -7.39 7.26 -4.83
N MET A 623 -8.17 7.92 -3.96
CA MET A 623 -9.57 7.55 -3.69
C MET A 623 -10.57 8.64 -4.08
N TRP A 624 -10.21 9.90 -3.90
CA TRP A 624 -11.12 11.03 -4.07
C TRP A 624 -10.67 11.92 -5.23
N GLN A 625 -11.46 12.01 -6.30
CA GLN A 625 -11.06 12.77 -7.50
C GLN A 625 -10.88 14.28 -7.26
N ARG A 626 -11.47 14.83 -6.20
CA ARG A 626 -11.49 16.26 -5.89
C ARG A 626 -11.26 16.45 -4.39
N THR A 627 -10.01 16.47 -3.97
CA THR A 627 -9.67 16.64 -2.56
C THR A 627 -9.44 18.10 -2.18
N LEU A 628 -9.44 18.34 -0.87
CA LEU A 628 -8.80 19.47 -0.22
C LEU A 628 -7.78 18.92 0.79
N ILE A 629 -6.73 19.71 1.07
CA ILE A 629 -5.69 19.35 2.03
C ILE A 629 -5.60 20.48 3.05
N PRO A 630 -5.88 20.24 4.34
CA PRO A 630 -5.59 21.22 5.37
C PRO A 630 -4.06 21.34 5.51
N THR A 631 -3.53 22.56 5.42
CA THR A 631 -2.09 22.83 5.43
C THR A 631 -1.71 23.93 6.40
N ILE A 632 -0.49 23.86 6.92
CA ILE A 632 0.20 24.99 7.53
C ILE A 632 1.25 25.45 6.53
N LYS A 633 1.14 26.69 6.05
CA LYS A 633 2.19 27.38 5.32
C LYS A 633 3.07 28.13 6.30
N SER A 634 4.37 28.12 6.05
CA SER A 634 5.33 28.80 6.87
C SER A 634 6.40 29.48 6.02
N GLU A 635 6.85 30.64 6.45
CA GLU A 635 8.00 31.33 5.88
C GLU A 635 8.98 31.63 7.00
N THR A 636 10.24 31.24 6.80
CA THR A 636 11.30 31.42 7.79
C THR A 636 11.90 32.82 7.63
N LYS A 637 12.39 33.41 8.72
CA LYS A 637 13.48 34.37 8.61
C LYS A 637 14.72 33.67 8.03
N THR A 638 15.72 34.46 7.68
CA THR A 638 17.01 33.95 7.22
C THR A 638 17.62 33.01 8.28
N ILE A 639 17.88 31.77 7.89
CA ILE A 639 18.51 30.74 8.73
C ILE A 639 20.02 30.82 8.51
N GLU A 640 20.73 31.33 9.51
CA GLU A 640 22.19 31.40 9.53
C GLU A 640 22.84 30.03 9.76
N GLN A 641 24.14 29.94 9.48
CA GLN A 641 24.90 28.70 9.69
C GLN A 641 24.82 28.20 11.13
N GLY A 642 24.58 26.90 11.32
CA GLY A 642 24.47 26.23 12.60
C GLY A 642 23.20 26.58 13.39
N ARG A 643 22.29 27.37 12.81
CA ARG A 643 20.98 27.66 13.42
C ARG A 643 19.96 26.62 12.99
N SER A 644 19.11 26.26 13.94
CA SER A 644 17.96 25.38 13.75
C SER A 644 16.67 26.15 13.97
N ILE A 645 15.67 25.91 13.12
CA ILE A 645 14.28 26.27 13.40
C ILE A 645 13.49 25.02 13.76
N TYR A 646 12.43 25.20 14.55
CA TYR A 646 11.57 24.12 15.00
C TYR A 646 10.13 24.36 14.54
N LEU A 647 9.53 23.33 13.95
CA LEU A 647 8.16 23.31 13.49
C LEU A 647 7.43 22.15 14.16
N VAL A 648 6.40 22.46 14.95
CA VAL A 648 5.54 21.44 15.53
C VAL A 648 4.17 21.51 14.87
N SER A 649 3.73 20.40 14.29
CA SER A 649 2.38 20.26 13.74
C SER A 649 1.66 19.07 14.36
N ALA A 650 0.41 19.27 14.74
CA ALA A 650 -0.50 18.21 15.16
C ALA A 650 -1.54 17.99 14.07
N VAL A 651 -1.67 16.75 13.61
CA VAL A 651 -2.58 16.36 12.53
C VAL A 651 -3.75 15.59 13.13
N PHE A 652 -4.96 16.07 12.84
CA PHE A 652 -6.23 15.52 13.31
C PHE A 652 -6.94 14.78 12.19
N ALA A 653 -7.52 13.62 12.48
CA ALA A 653 -8.40 12.96 11.53
C ALA A 653 -9.43 12.05 12.19
N VAL A 654 -10.65 12.07 11.67
CA VAL A 654 -11.75 11.18 12.03
C VAL A 654 -12.43 10.73 10.76
N ALA A 655 -12.41 9.44 10.47
CA ALA A 655 -12.99 8.86 9.27
C ALA A 655 -14.49 8.58 9.44
N ARG A 656 -15.29 9.03 8.46
CA ARG A 656 -16.69 8.61 8.33
C ARG A 656 -16.78 7.45 7.33
N THR A 657 -16.79 6.23 7.84
CA THR A 657 -16.88 5.00 7.01
C THR A 657 -18.32 4.50 6.91
N SER A 658 -18.63 3.76 5.85
CA SER A 658 -19.94 3.11 5.66
C SER A 658 -20.26 2.06 6.72
N ALA A 659 -19.24 1.48 7.36
CA ALA A 659 -19.39 0.47 8.41
C ALA A 659 -19.82 1.05 9.76
N ALA A 660 -19.48 2.32 10.05
CA ALA A 660 -19.71 2.93 11.37
C ALA A 660 -20.32 4.35 11.33
N PRO A 661 -21.32 4.66 10.47
CA PRO A 661 -21.87 6.02 10.37
C PRO A 661 -22.53 6.50 11.66
N LYS A 662 -23.14 5.59 12.43
CA LYS A 662 -23.75 5.89 13.73
C LYS A 662 -22.73 6.18 14.82
N GLN A 663 -21.53 5.59 14.76
CA GLN A 663 -20.46 5.87 15.70
C GLN A 663 -19.91 7.27 15.45
N TYR A 664 -19.64 7.60 14.18
CA TYR A 664 -19.23 8.94 13.77
C TYR A 664 -20.23 10.01 14.24
N GLY A 665 -21.53 9.79 14.05
CA GLY A 665 -22.58 10.74 14.46
C GLY A 665 -22.71 10.98 15.97
N LYS A 666 -22.04 10.18 16.81
CA LYS A 666 -21.99 10.38 18.28
C LYS A 666 -20.80 11.21 18.74
N LEU A 667 -19.85 11.50 17.85
CA LEU A 667 -18.63 12.23 18.20
C LEU A 667 -18.92 13.72 18.36
N ASP A 668 -18.37 14.31 19.41
CA ASP A 668 -18.30 15.77 19.56
C ASP A 668 -17.05 16.28 18.83
N LEU A 669 -17.17 16.45 17.51
CA LEU A 669 -16.05 16.85 16.65
C LEU A 669 -15.46 18.20 17.04
N GLN A 670 -16.29 19.14 17.54
CA GLN A 670 -15.79 20.42 18.03
C GLN A 670 -14.88 20.18 19.22
N LYS A 671 -15.34 19.42 20.22
CA LYS A 671 -14.53 19.12 21.42
C LYS A 671 -13.23 18.41 21.05
N LEU A 672 -13.29 17.39 20.19
CA LEU A 672 -12.10 16.65 19.75
C LEU A 672 -11.08 17.54 19.02
N TRP A 673 -11.56 18.48 18.21
CA TRP A 673 -10.72 19.46 17.51
C TRP A 673 -10.13 20.52 18.45
N ASP A 674 -10.91 21.01 19.41
CA ASP A 674 -10.48 22.06 20.35
C ASP A 674 -9.50 21.51 21.41
N GLU A 675 -9.55 20.21 21.71
CA GLU A 675 -8.62 19.51 22.61
C GLU A 675 -7.28 19.17 21.94
N THR A 676 -6.56 20.19 21.45
CA THR A 676 -5.24 20.05 20.82
C THR A 676 -4.18 19.42 21.78
N PRO A 677 -3.27 18.57 21.28
CA PRO A 677 -2.12 18.08 22.03
C PRO A 677 -1.29 19.19 22.69
N VAL A 678 -0.82 18.92 23.91
CA VAL A 678 0.08 19.80 24.68
C VAL A 678 1.47 19.20 24.65
N ILE A 679 2.47 19.95 24.20
CA ILE A 679 3.81 19.44 23.85
C ILE A 679 4.89 20.09 24.71
N TYR A 680 5.79 19.27 25.22
CA TYR A 680 7.01 19.65 25.92
C TYR A 680 8.18 18.99 25.18
N ALA A 681 9.24 19.74 24.93
CA ALA A 681 10.44 19.25 24.25
C ALA A 681 11.68 19.93 24.83
N GLY A 682 12.34 19.26 25.78
CA GLY A 682 13.43 19.86 26.55
C GLY A 682 12.96 21.08 27.34
N GLN A 683 13.48 22.27 27.01
CA GLN A 683 13.09 23.53 27.66
C GLN A 683 11.90 24.24 26.98
N LEU A 684 11.43 23.70 25.85
CA LEU A 684 10.36 24.27 25.04
C LEU A 684 9.00 23.69 25.46
N ARG A 685 7.98 24.53 25.58
CA ARG A 685 6.62 24.12 26.02
C ARG A 685 5.52 24.84 25.25
N SER A 686 4.43 24.15 24.94
CA SER A 686 3.29 24.74 24.20
C SER A 686 2.29 25.49 25.07
N LYS A 687 2.26 25.24 26.38
CA LYS A 687 1.42 25.92 27.38
C LYS A 687 2.15 25.97 28.73
N ALA A 688 1.84 26.97 29.55
CA ALA A 688 2.35 27.05 30.92
C ALA A 688 1.89 25.83 31.75
N PRO A 689 2.78 25.25 32.59
CA PRO A 689 2.48 24.04 33.35
C PRO A 689 1.36 24.31 34.38
N ARG A 690 0.29 23.53 34.29
CA ARG A 690 -0.70 23.36 35.37
C ARG A 690 -0.46 22.01 36.02
N THR A 691 -0.56 21.94 37.34
CA THR A 691 -0.24 20.74 38.14
C THR A 691 -0.97 19.47 37.70
N ASP A 692 -2.18 19.59 37.15
CA ASP A 692 -3.01 18.44 36.72
C ASP A 692 -3.15 18.29 35.19
N GLN A 693 -2.43 19.09 34.40
CA GLN A 693 -2.55 19.04 32.95
C GLN A 693 -1.72 17.89 32.37
N GLU A 694 -2.33 17.13 31.46
CA GLU A 694 -1.63 16.13 30.68
C GLU A 694 -0.85 16.76 29.53
N TYR A 695 0.32 16.20 29.22
CA TYR A 695 1.20 16.66 28.13
C TYR A 695 2.06 15.52 27.57
N ILE A 696 2.48 15.68 26.31
CA ILE A 696 3.46 14.83 25.65
C ILE A 696 4.83 15.45 25.87
N ASP A 697 5.71 14.72 26.53
CA ASP A 697 7.12 15.05 26.64
C ASP A 697 7.91 14.34 25.54
N ILE A 698 8.64 15.10 24.75
CA ILE A 698 9.51 14.65 23.67
C ILE A 698 10.95 14.80 24.14
N VAL A 699 11.58 13.67 24.46
CA VAL A 699 12.98 13.63 24.85
C VAL A 699 13.79 13.24 23.63
N ASP A 700 14.63 14.16 23.19
CA ASP A 700 15.71 13.87 22.27
C ASP A 700 16.89 13.33 23.09
N THR A 701 17.16 12.03 22.98
CA THR A 701 18.35 11.46 23.62
C THR A 701 19.49 11.52 22.60
N ASP A 702 20.45 12.41 22.84
CA ASP A 702 21.77 12.40 22.19
C ASP A 702 22.58 11.16 22.58
#